data_AF-A0A2H9UHV7-F1
#
_entry.id   AF-A0A2H9UHV7-F1
#
_cell.length_a   1.000
_cell.length_b   1.000
_cell.length_c   1.000
_cell.angle_alpha   90.00
_cell.angle_beta   90.00
_cell.angle_gamma   90.00
#
_symmetry.space_group_name_H-M   'P 1'
#
loop_
_entity.id
_entity.type
_entity.pdbx_description
1 polymer ?
#
loop_
_entity_poly.entity_id
_entity_poly.type
_entity_poly.pdbx_seq_one_letter_code
_entity_poly.pdbx_strand_id
1 'polypeptide(L)'
;MSSLINFLSRFSTATLQRSLSYAKHIDRETIEFFEEKDGVTMYAQIEGTDYYDTAITYNPQKDRLIDDDCTCPVGYNCKHAAALARLFFQEYRQEFQQRYADSQSPQGIAKRQRGDDQAQRWLNDFKRYLQQTEPEQSVKTNNYLIYLLDQSVSLKKLTVDVQKARRNKNGSIAGESYYTQYENITRKHLTLPEQKRQLFNQIYYYAKINSDERFYQSNLDISRILLEHFKSFIQSGDVYWQKKSHTALQWSEQGYHIELIWQQGINKQTEHLNIELVNGDIRLDLKSNPHIQILASHPPCYVDIQQNTVGQLYGEYTANLLYHFLQMPDLPSMLLPEFEKLTHQYSDVKNLPQPESIQHIDVLEGSPQPILRFGVLDKFDWKWEESVCAEIEFSYVGGRIKAGTSGDSFIGEQHGKMVRQLRDLVQEQQSIQRLQLLVESLKWVKDLNYYQQLKLDKQRLDSMVFAFYGDWIKQLMPINQIELIGWQIEHLEHSPFKLQYVENLNISITESESQQDWFNIGATVQDSAGNSYDLLDALVALVKEQPDLLDPRIFGHLNDSQIFTLKTAADQPDLALSAKDIKPVLLHLQSILQQEERSIDRYDASQLLELQHHLGMVWQVSNRLQQFAQKFKQGYQQQLPTPQGFQGELRPYQQQGLGWLQFLRETQHGGILADDMGLGKTAQTLAHLL
;
A
#
# COMPACT_ATOMS: atom_id res chain seq x y z
N MET A 1 -37.30 20.85 -36.36
CA MET A 1 -36.42 22.00 -36.70
C MET A 1 -35.43 22.36 -35.60
N SER A 2 -35.71 22.12 -34.31
CA SER A 2 -34.81 22.50 -33.20
C SER A 2 -33.46 21.74 -33.15
N SER A 3 -33.37 20.49 -33.60
CA SER A 3 -32.15 19.68 -33.50
C SER A 3 -31.07 19.99 -34.55
N LEU A 4 -31.46 20.21 -35.81
CA LEU A 4 -30.52 20.67 -36.86
C LEU A 4 -29.98 22.07 -36.52
N ILE A 5 -30.82 22.96 -36.00
CA ILE A 5 -30.40 24.32 -35.58
C ILE A 5 -29.36 24.25 -34.44
N ASN A 6 -29.54 23.34 -33.47
CA ASN A 6 -28.58 23.12 -32.38
C ASN A 6 -27.27 22.45 -32.83
N PHE A 7 -27.27 21.70 -33.92
CA PHE A 7 -26.03 21.15 -34.48
C PHE A 7 -25.32 22.19 -35.33
N LEU A 8 -26.05 22.87 -36.22
CA LEU A 8 -25.51 23.91 -37.09
C LEU A 8 -25.01 25.15 -36.31
N SER A 9 -25.47 25.37 -35.07
CA SER A 9 -24.95 26.44 -34.20
C SER A 9 -23.48 26.25 -33.79
N ARG A 10 -22.91 25.04 -33.96
CA ARG A 10 -21.48 24.75 -33.74
C ARG A 10 -20.58 25.29 -34.86
N PHE A 11 -21.16 25.66 -35.99
CA PHE A 11 -20.45 26.08 -37.19
C PHE A 11 -20.49 27.61 -37.30
N SER A 12 -19.38 28.21 -37.75
CA SER A 12 -19.37 29.65 -38.02
C SER A 12 -20.39 30.03 -39.10
N THR A 13 -20.94 31.24 -39.05
CA THR A 13 -21.88 31.77 -40.06
C THR A 13 -21.29 31.71 -41.48
N ALA A 14 -19.98 31.95 -41.62
CA ALA A 14 -19.26 31.81 -42.89
C ALA A 14 -19.18 30.35 -43.36
N THR A 15 -18.98 29.38 -42.46
CA THR A 15 -18.96 27.94 -42.78
C THR A 15 -20.35 27.48 -43.24
N LEU A 16 -21.41 27.93 -42.57
CA LEU A 16 -22.77 27.59 -42.93
C LEU A 16 -23.18 28.14 -44.31
N GLN A 17 -22.81 29.38 -44.65
CA GLN A 17 -23.06 29.91 -45.99
C GLN A 17 -22.33 29.13 -47.08
N ARG A 18 -21.08 28.73 -46.85
CA ARG A 18 -20.30 27.92 -47.80
C ARG A 18 -20.86 26.49 -47.94
N SER A 19 -21.37 25.90 -46.86
CA SER A 19 -21.96 24.55 -46.90
C SER A 19 -23.11 24.41 -47.92
N LEU A 20 -23.84 25.50 -48.21
CA LEU A 20 -24.95 25.51 -49.18
C LEU A 20 -24.50 25.26 -50.62
N SER A 21 -23.30 25.70 -51.01
CA SER A 21 -22.75 25.39 -52.32
C SER A 21 -22.27 23.94 -52.41
N TYR A 22 -21.64 23.45 -51.33
CA TYR A 22 -21.08 22.09 -51.27
C TYR A 22 -22.12 20.98 -51.18
N ALA A 23 -23.35 21.27 -50.75
CA ALA A 23 -24.44 20.29 -50.74
C ALA A 23 -24.77 19.74 -52.14
N LYS A 24 -24.46 20.49 -53.21
CA LYS A 24 -24.63 20.06 -54.61
C LYS A 24 -23.47 19.22 -55.14
N HIS A 25 -22.35 19.18 -54.42
CA HIS A 25 -21.11 18.47 -54.77
C HIS A 25 -20.94 17.16 -53.99
N ILE A 26 -21.98 16.72 -53.27
CA ILE A 26 -22.00 15.43 -52.60
C ILE A 26 -22.23 14.37 -53.67
N ASP A 27 -21.27 13.46 -53.83
CA ASP A 27 -21.43 12.32 -54.72
C ASP A 27 -22.39 11.31 -54.09
N ARG A 28 -23.61 11.26 -54.63
CA ARG A 28 -24.69 10.41 -54.12
C ARG A 28 -24.43 8.93 -54.32
N GLU A 29 -23.59 8.54 -55.27
CA GLU A 29 -23.25 7.13 -55.51
C GLU A 29 -22.31 6.58 -54.44
N THR A 30 -21.63 7.46 -53.69
CA THR A 30 -20.73 7.10 -52.58
C THR A 30 -21.39 7.12 -51.20
N ILE A 31 -22.71 7.36 -51.13
CA ILE A 31 -23.41 7.43 -49.85
C ILE A 31 -23.53 6.03 -49.24
N GLU A 32 -22.94 5.86 -48.07
CA GLU A 32 -23.04 4.63 -47.28
C GLU A 32 -23.52 4.92 -45.86
N PHE A 33 -24.26 3.97 -45.28
CA PHE A 33 -24.77 4.05 -43.91
C PHE A 33 -24.24 2.89 -43.07
N PHE A 34 -23.77 3.21 -41.87
CA PHE A 34 -23.27 2.25 -40.89
C PHE A 34 -24.07 2.36 -39.61
N GLU A 35 -24.72 1.27 -39.19
CA GLU A 35 -25.43 1.20 -37.92
C GLU A 35 -24.44 0.93 -36.76
N GLU A 36 -24.47 1.78 -35.75
CA GLU A 36 -23.67 1.69 -34.55
C GLU A 36 -24.56 1.44 -33.32
N LYS A 37 -23.96 1.01 -32.21
CA LYS A 37 -24.70 0.61 -30.99
C LYS A 37 -25.68 1.69 -30.49
N ASP A 38 -25.32 2.97 -30.66
CA ASP A 38 -26.08 4.13 -30.17
C ASP A 38 -26.37 5.18 -31.27
N GLY A 39 -26.21 4.85 -32.56
CA GLY A 39 -26.39 5.81 -33.66
C GLY A 39 -26.27 5.21 -35.06
N VAL A 40 -26.38 6.05 -36.08
CA VAL A 40 -26.12 5.71 -37.49
C VAL A 40 -25.16 6.73 -38.08
N THR A 41 -24.08 6.25 -38.69
CA THR A 41 -23.09 7.08 -39.36
C THR A 41 -23.38 7.09 -40.86
N MET A 42 -23.53 8.28 -41.43
CA MET A 42 -23.65 8.48 -42.87
C MET A 42 -22.31 8.98 -43.42
N TYR A 43 -21.81 8.30 -44.44
CA TYR A 43 -20.58 8.60 -45.14
C TYR A 43 -20.87 9.02 -46.57
N ALA A 44 -20.14 10.01 -47.09
CA ALA A 44 -20.13 10.34 -48.52
C ALA A 44 -18.85 11.08 -48.91
N GLN A 45 -18.48 10.97 -50.19
CA GLN A 45 -17.43 11.79 -50.78
C GLN A 45 -17.99 13.11 -51.30
N ILE A 46 -17.29 14.22 -51.02
CA ILE A 46 -17.73 15.57 -51.39
C ILE A 46 -16.64 16.24 -52.24
N GLU A 47 -17.01 16.66 -53.45
CA GLU A 47 -16.10 17.31 -54.40
C GLU A 47 -15.83 18.78 -54.02
N GLY A 48 -14.55 19.16 -54.04
CA GLY A 48 -14.10 20.52 -53.78
C GLY A 48 -12.87 20.89 -54.59
N THR A 49 -11.81 21.38 -53.91
CA THR A 49 -10.47 21.50 -54.54
C THR A 49 -9.79 20.15 -54.73
N ASP A 50 -10.27 19.14 -54.02
CA ASP A 50 -9.96 17.71 -54.12
C ASP A 50 -11.23 16.95 -53.67
N TYR A 51 -11.22 15.62 -53.69
CA TYR A 51 -12.31 14.82 -53.11
C TYR A 51 -12.12 14.64 -51.61
N TYR A 52 -13.16 14.96 -50.84
CA TYR A 52 -13.14 14.87 -49.38
C TYR A 52 -14.15 13.85 -48.86
N ASP A 53 -13.62 12.76 -48.34
CA ASP A 53 -14.37 11.77 -47.58
C ASP A 53 -14.88 12.39 -46.28
N THR A 54 -16.20 12.36 -46.10
CA THR A 54 -16.91 13.05 -45.01
C THR A 54 -17.90 12.11 -44.34
N ALA A 55 -17.90 12.08 -43.00
CA ALA A 55 -18.79 11.28 -42.19
C ALA A 55 -19.53 12.14 -41.15
N ILE A 56 -20.78 11.78 -40.85
CA ILE A 56 -21.56 12.35 -39.76
C ILE A 56 -22.28 11.25 -38.99
N THR A 57 -22.38 11.36 -37.67
CA THR A 57 -23.04 10.35 -36.83
C THR A 57 -24.30 10.91 -36.18
N TYR A 58 -25.44 10.27 -36.44
CA TYR A 58 -26.76 10.63 -35.94
C TYR A 58 -27.24 9.69 -34.85
N ASN A 59 -27.69 10.24 -33.72
CA ASN A 59 -28.34 9.48 -32.66
C ASN A 59 -29.88 9.62 -32.80
N PRO A 60 -30.60 8.53 -33.13
CA PRO A 60 -32.06 8.57 -33.32
C PRO A 60 -32.83 8.74 -32.01
N GLN A 61 -32.31 8.28 -30.86
CA GLN A 61 -32.95 8.44 -29.56
C GLN A 61 -33.01 9.90 -29.11
N LYS A 62 -31.91 10.64 -29.30
CA LYS A 62 -31.78 12.06 -28.93
C LYS A 62 -32.14 13.01 -30.07
N ASP A 63 -32.47 12.45 -31.23
CA ASP A 63 -32.77 13.15 -32.47
C ASP A 63 -31.73 14.24 -32.82
N ARG A 64 -30.44 13.91 -32.76
CA ARG A 64 -29.37 14.89 -33.03
C ARG A 64 -28.12 14.24 -33.60
N LEU A 65 -27.32 15.01 -34.34
CA LEU A 65 -25.96 14.62 -34.68
C LEU A 65 -25.09 14.72 -33.45
N ILE A 66 -24.27 13.69 -33.26
CA ILE A 66 -23.37 13.56 -32.10
C ILE A 66 -21.92 13.72 -32.50
N ASP A 67 -21.57 13.44 -33.76
CA ASP A 67 -20.19 13.50 -34.25
C ASP A 67 -20.11 13.84 -35.75
N ASP A 68 -18.96 14.35 -36.19
CA ASP A 68 -18.63 14.62 -37.58
C ASP A 68 -17.11 14.58 -37.86
N ASP A 69 -16.73 14.02 -39.01
CA ASP A 69 -15.34 13.90 -39.44
C ASP A 69 -15.22 14.12 -40.96
N CYS A 70 -14.08 14.65 -41.40
CA CYS A 70 -13.82 14.96 -42.80
C CYS A 70 -12.31 14.98 -43.08
N THR A 71 -11.91 14.36 -44.19
CA THR A 71 -10.51 14.33 -44.66
C THR A 71 -9.97 15.66 -45.19
N CYS A 72 -10.75 16.75 -45.12
CA CYS A 72 -10.28 18.07 -45.49
C CYS A 72 -9.30 18.64 -44.44
N PRO A 73 -8.50 19.68 -44.76
CA PRO A 73 -7.54 20.27 -43.82
C PRO A 73 -8.13 20.80 -42.51
N VAL A 74 -9.46 20.97 -42.44
CA VAL A 74 -10.17 21.43 -41.24
C VAL A 74 -10.50 20.26 -40.29
N GLY A 75 -10.60 19.03 -40.80
CA GLY A 75 -10.95 17.85 -39.99
C GLY A 75 -12.43 17.79 -39.63
N TYR A 76 -12.86 18.57 -38.63
CA TYR A 76 -14.19 18.52 -38.02
C TYR A 76 -14.88 19.90 -38.06
N ASN A 77 -16.19 19.97 -37.84
CA ASN A 77 -17.02 21.17 -37.97
C ASN A 77 -16.78 21.94 -39.29
N CYS A 78 -16.47 21.22 -40.36
CA CYS A 78 -16.12 21.81 -41.64
C CYS A 78 -17.35 22.07 -42.53
N LYS A 79 -17.16 22.80 -43.63
CA LYS A 79 -18.24 23.10 -44.59
C LYS A 79 -18.80 21.84 -45.27
N HIS A 80 -18.00 20.77 -45.39
CA HIS A 80 -18.39 19.49 -45.98
C HIS A 80 -19.28 18.69 -45.00
N ALA A 81 -18.88 18.59 -43.73
CA ALA A 81 -19.69 17.98 -42.67
C ALA A 81 -21.05 18.70 -42.49
N ALA A 82 -21.05 20.04 -42.53
CA ALA A 82 -22.29 20.83 -42.50
C ALA A 82 -23.18 20.58 -43.74
N ALA A 83 -22.59 20.39 -44.92
CA ALA A 83 -23.33 20.09 -46.14
C ALA A 83 -23.96 18.69 -46.07
N LEU A 84 -23.20 17.70 -45.61
CA LEU A 84 -23.65 16.33 -45.44
C LEU A 84 -24.75 16.21 -44.37
N ALA A 85 -24.62 16.95 -43.27
CA ALA A 85 -25.62 17.05 -42.21
C ALA A 85 -26.96 17.61 -42.72
N ARG A 86 -26.92 18.62 -43.59
CA ARG A 86 -28.13 19.16 -44.22
C ARG A 86 -28.84 18.11 -45.07
N LEU A 87 -28.07 17.40 -45.90
CA LEU A 87 -28.62 16.33 -46.74
C LEU A 87 -29.27 15.23 -45.89
N PHE A 88 -28.59 14.79 -44.82
CA PHE A 88 -29.14 13.79 -43.89
C PHE A 88 -30.47 14.21 -43.28
N PHE A 89 -30.56 15.44 -42.74
CA PHE A 89 -31.79 15.92 -42.13
C PHE A 89 -32.92 16.15 -43.12
N GLN A 90 -32.59 16.46 -44.37
CA GLN A 90 -33.55 16.70 -45.42
C GLN A 90 -34.12 15.40 -46.01
N GLU A 91 -33.27 14.39 -46.23
CA GLU A 91 -33.65 13.22 -47.03
C GLU A 91 -33.72 11.90 -46.23
N TYR A 92 -32.93 11.73 -45.16
CA TYR A 92 -32.74 10.42 -44.51
C TYR A 92 -33.22 10.36 -43.05
N ARG A 93 -33.31 11.48 -42.35
CA ARG A 93 -33.71 11.52 -40.92
C ARG A 93 -35.05 10.84 -40.63
N GLN A 94 -36.06 11.04 -41.49
CA GLN A 94 -37.40 10.46 -41.27
C GLN A 94 -37.37 8.94 -41.30
N GLU A 95 -36.61 8.36 -42.23
CA GLU A 95 -36.44 6.92 -42.35
C GLU A 95 -35.82 6.32 -41.09
N PHE A 96 -34.72 6.90 -40.59
CA PHE A 96 -34.05 6.38 -39.39
C PHE A 96 -34.82 6.64 -38.09
N GLN A 97 -35.61 7.72 -38.00
CA GLN A 97 -36.55 7.94 -36.90
C GLN A 97 -37.66 6.89 -36.88
N GLN A 98 -38.19 6.52 -38.05
CA GLN A 98 -39.23 5.53 -38.16
C GLN A 98 -38.71 4.12 -37.87
N ARG A 99 -37.52 3.76 -38.38
CA ARG A 99 -36.82 2.50 -38.03
C ARG A 99 -36.56 2.38 -36.52
N TYR A 100 -36.17 3.46 -35.86
CA TYR A 100 -35.99 3.47 -34.41
C TYR A 100 -37.33 3.29 -33.67
N ALA A 101 -38.39 3.99 -34.08
CA ALA A 101 -39.73 3.82 -33.50
C ALA A 101 -40.26 2.37 -33.66
N ASP A 102 -40.05 1.76 -34.83
CA ASP A 102 -40.42 0.38 -35.10
C ASP A 102 -39.61 -0.62 -34.24
N SER A 103 -38.33 -0.34 -34.00
CA SER A 103 -37.47 -1.16 -33.13
C SER A 103 -37.87 -1.12 -31.64
N GLN A 104 -38.57 -0.06 -31.22
CA GLN A 104 -39.08 0.12 -29.85
C GLN A 104 -40.52 -0.40 -29.69
N SER A 105 -41.14 -0.91 -30.77
CA SER A 105 -42.46 -1.55 -30.70
C SER A 105 -42.40 -2.89 -29.95
N PRO A 106 -43.52 -3.38 -29.35
CA PRO A 106 -43.56 -4.66 -28.64
C PRO A 106 -43.09 -5.86 -29.49
N GLN A 107 -43.28 -5.80 -30.81
CA GLN A 107 -42.79 -6.80 -31.76
C GLN A 107 -41.28 -6.67 -32.06
N GLY A 108 -40.75 -5.45 -32.09
CA GLY A 108 -39.30 -5.17 -32.21
C GLY A 108 -38.52 -5.61 -30.97
N ILE A 109 -39.10 -5.43 -29.78
CA ILE A 109 -38.53 -5.86 -28.49
C ILE A 109 -38.49 -7.40 -28.39
N ALA A 110 -39.52 -8.10 -28.88
CA ALA A 110 -39.56 -9.57 -28.95
C ALA A 110 -38.52 -10.15 -29.94
N LYS A 111 -38.20 -9.43 -31.03
CA LYS A 111 -37.12 -9.79 -31.96
C LYS A 111 -35.72 -9.60 -31.37
N ARG A 112 -35.53 -8.63 -30.47
CA ARG A 112 -34.27 -8.40 -29.73
C ARG A 112 -33.97 -9.48 -28.68
N GLN A 113 -35.00 -10.13 -28.13
CA GLN A 113 -34.85 -11.13 -27.07
C GLN A 113 -34.61 -12.58 -27.57
N ARG A 114 -34.74 -12.87 -28.88
CA ARG A 114 -34.26 -14.13 -29.45
C ARG A 114 -32.78 -14.02 -29.83
N GLY A 115 -31.92 -14.20 -28.83
CA GLY A 115 -30.47 -14.29 -28.96
C GLY A 115 -29.95 -15.64 -29.46
N ASP A 116 -30.54 -16.19 -30.52
CA ASP A 116 -30.02 -17.37 -31.22
C ASP A 116 -29.77 -16.99 -32.68
N ASP A 117 -28.62 -16.36 -32.95
CA ASP A 117 -28.12 -16.27 -34.34
C ASP A 117 -26.71 -15.69 -34.50
N GLN A 118 -26.05 -15.23 -33.42
CA GLN A 118 -24.73 -14.62 -33.57
C GLN A 118 -23.65 -15.66 -33.91
N ALA A 119 -23.71 -16.83 -33.26
CA ALA A 119 -22.85 -17.97 -33.59
C ALA A 119 -23.18 -18.59 -34.96
N GLN A 120 -24.47 -18.66 -35.32
CA GLN A 120 -24.91 -19.25 -36.59
C GLN A 120 -24.59 -18.35 -37.79
N ARG A 121 -24.71 -17.03 -37.64
CA ARG A 121 -24.27 -16.05 -38.66
C ARG A 121 -22.76 -16.05 -38.81
N TRP A 122 -22.02 -16.04 -37.71
CA TRP A 122 -20.56 -16.18 -37.75
C TRP A 122 -20.14 -17.49 -38.45
N LEU A 123 -20.81 -18.61 -38.14
CA LEU A 123 -20.53 -19.90 -38.77
C LEU A 123 -20.89 -19.92 -40.27
N ASN A 124 -21.95 -19.24 -40.67
CA ASN A 124 -22.36 -19.14 -42.07
C ASN A 124 -21.44 -18.20 -42.87
N ASP A 125 -20.98 -17.11 -42.27
CA ASP A 125 -20.00 -16.20 -42.88
C ASP A 125 -18.63 -16.87 -43.00
N PHE A 126 -18.23 -17.65 -42.00
CA PHE A 126 -17.03 -18.48 -42.04
C PHE A 126 -17.12 -19.57 -43.11
N LYS A 127 -18.28 -20.22 -43.26
CA LYS A 127 -18.53 -21.19 -44.35
C LYS A 127 -18.48 -20.54 -45.74
N ARG A 128 -19.02 -19.31 -45.88
CA ARG A 128 -18.91 -18.53 -47.13
C ARG A 128 -17.47 -18.17 -47.46
N TYR A 129 -16.71 -17.76 -46.46
CA TYR A 129 -15.29 -17.43 -46.58
C TYR A 129 -14.47 -18.63 -47.07
N LEU A 130 -14.76 -19.84 -46.55
CA LEU A 130 -14.11 -21.08 -47.01
C LEU A 130 -14.52 -21.50 -48.43
N GLN A 131 -15.69 -21.08 -48.93
CA GLN A 131 -16.22 -21.44 -50.25
C GLN A 131 -15.81 -20.47 -51.36
N GLN A 132 -15.33 -19.26 -51.03
CA GLN A 132 -14.82 -18.27 -51.98
C GLN A 132 -13.29 -18.30 -52.02
N THR A 133 -12.72 -19.40 -52.49
CA THR A 133 -11.34 -19.42 -52.99
C THR A 133 -11.38 -19.26 -54.51
N GLU A 134 -11.75 -18.06 -54.98
CA GLU A 134 -11.35 -17.60 -56.31
C GLU A 134 -10.18 -16.60 -56.17
N PRO A 135 -9.25 -16.52 -57.13
CA PRO A 135 -8.12 -15.62 -57.04
C PRO A 135 -8.57 -14.16 -57.13
N GLU A 136 -8.24 -13.36 -56.12
CA GLU A 136 -8.60 -11.93 -56.07
C GLU A 136 -8.11 -11.17 -57.32
N GLN A 137 -9.04 -10.43 -57.94
CA GLN A 137 -8.72 -9.47 -58.99
C GLN A 137 -7.84 -8.35 -58.44
N SER A 138 -6.73 -8.07 -59.13
CA SER A 138 -5.77 -7.03 -58.77
C SER A 138 -6.41 -5.63 -58.81
N VAL A 139 -6.74 -5.06 -57.66
CA VAL A 139 -7.09 -3.64 -57.55
C VAL A 139 -5.81 -2.82 -57.76
N LYS A 140 -5.77 -1.99 -58.82
CA LYS A 140 -4.69 -1.00 -59.03
C LYS A 140 -4.78 0.08 -57.97
N THR A 141 -4.07 -0.10 -56.86
CA THR A 141 -3.92 0.91 -55.80
C THR A 141 -2.52 1.52 -55.86
N ASN A 142 -2.41 2.84 -55.71
CA ASN A 142 -1.13 3.56 -55.65
C ASN A 142 -0.56 3.67 -54.22
N ASN A 143 -1.28 3.19 -53.21
CA ASN A 143 -0.89 3.30 -51.80
C ASN A 143 -0.23 1.98 -51.34
N TYR A 144 0.97 2.09 -50.78
CA TYR A 144 1.69 0.99 -50.14
C TYR A 144 2.05 1.40 -48.71
N LEU A 145 2.15 0.42 -47.81
CA LEU A 145 2.69 0.62 -46.48
C LEU A 145 4.09 0.02 -46.43
N ILE A 146 5.02 0.74 -45.81
CA ILE A 146 6.33 0.22 -45.42
C ILE A 146 6.48 0.39 -43.92
N TYR A 147 7.27 -0.48 -43.32
CA TYR A 147 7.44 -0.58 -41.89
C TYR A 147 8.90 -0.39 -41.53
N LEU A 148 9.18 0.56 -40.65
CA LEU A 148 10.51 0.75 -40.10
C LEU A 148 10.54 0.09 -38.73
N LEU A 149 11.18 -1.08 -38.67
CA LEU A 149 11.42 -1.82 -37.45
C LEU A 149 12.61 -1.18 -36.73
N ASP A 150 12.38 -0.76 -35.50
CA ASP A 150 13.41 -0.26 -34.61
C ASP A 150 13.28 -0.95 -33.26
N GLN A 151 14.40 -1.07 -32.56
CA GLN A 151 14.40 -1.51 -31.17
C GLN A 151 15.18 -0.53 -30.33
N SER A 152 14.49 0.12 -29.40
CA SER A 152 15.16 0.88 -28.36
C SER A 152 15.75 -0.09 -27.36
N VAL A 153 17.07 -0.22 -27.41
CA VAL A 153 17.91 -1.00 -26.48
C VAL A 153 17.57 -0.56 -25.04
N SER A 154 17.61 0.74 -24.74
CA SER A 154 17.28 1.27 -23.40
C SER A 154 15.85 1.05 -22.92
N LEU A 155 14.86 1.05 -23.83
CA LEU A 155 13.44 0.92 -23.48
C LEU A 155 12.91 -0.52 -23.59
N LYS A 156 13.73 -1.48 -24.07
CA LYS A 156 13.37 -2.91 -24.23
C LYS A 156 12.13 -3.13 -25.09
N LYS A 157 11.91 -2.25 -26.06
CA LYS A 157 10.71 -2.21 -26.90
C LYS A 157 11.05 -2.45 -28.35
N LEU A 158 10.35 -3.40 -28.96
CA LEU A 158 10.35 -3.59 -30.41
C LEU A 158 9.25 -2.68 -30.99
N THR A 159 9.65 -1.65 -31.73
CA THR A 159 8.75 -0.64 -32.26
C THR A 159 8.72 -0.67 -33.77
N VAL A 160 7.56 -0.33 -34.34
CA VAL A 160 7.37 -0.20 -35.78
C VAL A 160 6.78 1.16 -36.11
N ASP A 161 7.49 1.93 -36.92
CA ASP A 161 6.90 3.10 -37.57
C ASP A 161 6.26 2.68 -38.90
N VAL A 162 5.09 3.21 -39.18
CA VAL A 162 4.35 2.95 -40.43
C VAL A 162 4.50 4.15 -41.33
N GLN A 163 4.98 3.92 -42.56
CA GLN A 163 5.02 4.96 -43.59
C GLN A 163 4.13 4.57 -44.76
N LYS A 164 3.40 5.55 -45.27
CA LYS A 164 2.69 5.46 -46.55
C LYS A 164 3.65 5.81 -47.67
N ALA A 165 3.72 4.98 -48.70
CA ALA A 165 4.63 5.14 -49.81
C ALA A 165 3.98 4.72 -51.14
N ARG A 166 4.64 5.01 -52.27
CA ARG A 166 4.23 4.56 -53.61
C ARG A 166 5.31 3.66 -54.21
N ARG A 167 4.92 2.59 -54.89
CA ARG A 167 5.84 1.66 -55.54
C ARG A 167 5.85 1.89 -57.05
N ASN A 168 7.02 2.19 -57.61
CA ASN A 168 7.24 2.39 -59.03
C ASN A 168 7.29 1.05 -59.78
N LYS A 169 7.13 1.08 -61.11
CA LYS A 169 7.13 -0.12 -61.98
C LYS A 169 8.43 -0.96 -61.92
N ASN A 170 9.53 -0.37 -61.49
CA ASN A 170 10.83 -1.03 -61.28
C ASN A 170 11.02 -1.57 -59.85
N GLY A 171 9.98 -1.52 -59.01
CA GLY A 171 10.03 -1.97 -57.62
C GLY A 171 10.55 -0.92 -56.62
N SER A 172 11.05 0.23 -57.08
CA SER A 172 11.54 1.30 -56.20
C SER A 172 10.40 2.01 -55.46
N ILE A 173 10.68 2.48 -54.24
CA ILE A 173 9.71 3.16 -53.36
C ILE A 173 9.97 4.68 -53.41
N ALA A 174 8.91 5.48 -53.53
CA ALA A 174 8.96 6.94 -53.54
C ALA A 174 7.73 7.57 -52.85
N GLY A 175 7.89 8.80 -52.35
CA GLY A 175 6.80 9.60 -51.77
C GLY A 175 6.42 9.15 -50.36
N GLU A 176 7.41 8.77 -49.56
CA GLU A 176 7.23 8.28 -48.19
C GLU A 176 6.78 9.39 -47.22
N SER A 177 5.75 9.10 -46.44
CA SER A 177 5.29 9.96 -45.34
C SER A 177 4.85 9.11 -44.16
N TYR A 178 5.22 9.49 -42.94
CA TYR A 178 4.72 8.83 -41.72
C TYR A 178 3.19 8.80 -41.69
N TYR A 179 2.64 7.67 -41.27
CA TYR A 179 1.21 7.44 -41.22
C TYR A 179 0.79 7.03 -39.80
N THR A 180 -0.04 7.86 -39.16
CA THR A 180 -0.46 7.68 -37.76
C THR A 180 -1.97 7.48 -37.60
N GLN A 181 -2.75 7.63 -38.67
CA GLN A 181 -4.21 7.43 -38.68
C GLN A 181 -4.58 5.95 -38.84
N TYR A 182 -4.13 5.12 -37.91
CA TYR A 182 -4.27 3.66 -37.97
C TYR A 182 -5.71 3.16 -38.09
N GLU A 183 -6.68 3.90 -37.53
CA GLU A 183 -8.10 3.55 -37.60
C GLU A 183 -8.61 3.48 -39.04
N ASN A 184 -8.09 4.32 -39.93
CA ASN A 184 -8.46 4.34 -41.34
C ASN A 184 -8.05 3.06 -42.08
N ILE A 185 -7.00 2.37 -41.63
CA ILE A 185 -6.63 1.06 -42.18
C ILE A 185 -7.61 -0.01 -41.69
N THR A 186 -7.91 -0.01 -40.38
CA THR A 186 -8.81 -1.01 -39.75
C THR A 186 -10.26 -0.89 -40.21
N ARG A 187 -10.75 0.35 -40.43
CA ARG A 187 -12.11 0.65 -40.89
C ARG A 187 -12.25 0.65 -42.41
N LYS A 188 -11.18 0.27 -43.15
CA LYS A 188 -11.11 0.24 -44.62
C LYS A 188 -11.25 1.60 -45.32
N HIS A 189 -11.12 2.71 -44.60
CA HIS A 189 -11.11 4.06 -45.18
C HIS A 189 -9.85 4.33 -46.03
N LEU A 190 -8.74 3.60 -45.78
CA LEU A 190 -7.57 3.59 -46.66
C LEU A 190 -7.63 2.41 -47.65
N THR A 191 -7.60 2.73 -48.95
CA THR A 191 -7.53 1.72 -50.02
C THR A 191 -6.17 1.03 -50.01
N LEU A 192 -6.15 -0.25 -49.63
CA LEU A 192 -4.99 -1.13 -49.55
C LEU A 192 -5.37 -2.54 -50.03
N PRO A 193 -4.44 -3.32 -50.60
CA PRO A 193 -4.66 -4.75 -50.84
C PRO A 193 -5.03 -5.48 -49.54
N GLU A 194 -5.97 -6.43 -49.60
CA GLU A 194 -6.50 -7.10 -48.41
C GLU A 194 -5.41 -7.83 -47.61
N GLN A 195 -4.46 -8.47 -48.30
CA GLN A 195 -3.30 -9.12 -47.66
C GLN A 195 -2.45 -8.13 -46.83
N LYS A 196 -2.23 -6.91 -47.32
CA LYS A 196 -1.46 -5.88 -46.61
C LYS A 196 -2.25 -5.30 -45.43
N ARG A 197 -3.58 -5.19 -45.57
CA ARG A 197 -4.48 -4.80 -44.48
C ARG A 197 -4.51 -5.83 -43.37
N GLN A 198 -4.60 -7.12 -43.72
CA GLN A 198 -4.53 -8.22 -42.76
C GLN A 198 -3.21 -8.22 -41.99
N LEU A 199 -2.09 -8.03 -42.70
CA LEU A 199 -0.78 -7.92 -42.08
C LEU A 199 -0.70 -6.73 -41.10
N PHE A 200 -1.16 -5.54 -41.52
CA PHE A 200 -1.23 -4.38 -40.61
C PHE A 200 -2.07 -4.67 -39.37
N ASN A 201 -3.26 -5.28 -39.53
CA ASN A 201 -4.15 -5.58 -38.41
C ASN A 201 -3.49 -6.56 -37.41
N GLN A 202 -2.71 -7.53 -37.88
CA GLN A 202 -1.95 -8.44 -37.02
C GLN A 202 -0.94 -7.70 -36.16
N ILE A 203 -0.20 -6.75 -36.74
CA ILE A 203 0.81 -5.94 -36.02
C ILE A 203 0.15 -4.95 -35.06
N TYR A 204 -0.91 -4.26 -35.53
CA TYR A 204 -1.63 -3.27 -34.75
C TYR A 204 -2.34 -3.86 -33.52
N TYR A 205 -2.71 -5.14 -33.56
CA TYR A 205 -3.23 -5.87 -32.40
C TYR A 205 -2.24 -5.87 -31.22
N TYR A 206 -0.96 -6.17 -31.47
CA TYR A 206 0.07 -6.15 -30.42
C TYR A 206 0.30 -4.75 -29.87
N ALA A 207 0.33 -3.75 -30.76
CA ALA A 207 0.45 -2.34 -30.38
C ALA A 207 -0.67 -1.88 -29.45
N LYS A 208 -1.92 -2.30 -29.69
CA LYS A 208 -3.05 -1.99 -28.82
C LYS A 208 -2.98 -2.67 -27.45
N ILE A 209 -2.41 -3.86 -27.37
CA ILE A 209 -2.24 -4.59 -26.10
C ILE A 209 -1.12 -3.98 -25.27
N ASN A 210 -0.06 -3.51 -25.94
CA ASN A 210 1.12 -2.95 -25.28
C ASN A 210 0.98 -1.46 -24.92
N SER A 211 -0.08 -0.77 -25.38
CA SER A 211 -0.31 0.65 -25.10
C SER A 211 -1.13 0.88 -23.82
N ASP A 212 -0.56 1.58 -22.83
CA ASP A 212 -1.25 2.01 -21.59
C ASP A 212 -1.92 3.40 -21.71
N GLU A 213 -1.74 4.13 -22.81
CA GLU A 213 -2.09 5.55 -22.91
C GLU A 213 -3.29 5.88 -23.81
N ARG A 214 -3.97 6.99 -23.44
CA ARG A 214 -5.12 7.61 -24.13
C ARG A 214 -4.72 8.48 -25.34
N PHE A 215 -3.50 8.33 -25.87
CA PHE A 215 -2.95 9.15 -26.96
C PHE A 215 -2.36 8.31 -28.09
N TYR A 216 -2.54 8.78 -29.33
CA TYR A 216 -1.99 8.15 -30.53
C TYR A 216 -0.46 8.28 -30.55
N GLN A 217 0.25 7.19 -30.21
CA GLN A 217 1.70 7.11 -30.39
C GLN A 217 2.03 6.89 -31.87
N SER A 218 3.05 7.58 -32.37
CA SER A 218 3.49 7.49 -33.78
C SER A 218 4.29 6.22 -34.09
N ASN A 219 4.76 5.52 -33.05
CA ASN A 219 5.53 4.29 -33.09
C ASN A 219 4.76 3.15 -32.43
N LEU A 220 4.49 2.08 -33.17
CA LEU A 220 3.70 0.93 -32.70
C LEU A 220 4.57 -0.02 -31.88
N ASP A 221 4.29 -0.20 -30.59
CA ASP A 221 5.00 -1.16 -29.72
C ASP A 221 4.52 -2.59 -29.97
N ILE A 222 5.30 -3.37 -30.73
CA ILE A 222 4.95 -4.73 -31.14
C ILE A 222 5.73 -5.78 -30.33
N SER A 223 6.23 -5.39 -29.16
CA SER A 223 6.94 -6.30 -28.25
C SER A 223 6.09 -7.53 -27.95
N ARG A 224 6.73 -8.69 -27.79
CA ARG A 224 6.10 -10.00 -27.56
C ARG A 224 5.22 -10.50 -28.72
N ILE A 225 5.39 -9.94 -29.92
CA ILE A 225 4.78 -10.49 -31.13
C ILE A 225 5.12 -11.99 -31.27
N LEU A 226 4.10 -12.80 -31.60
CA LEU A 226 4.26 -14.24 -31.79
C LEU A 226 5.09 -14.53 -33.04
N LEU A 227 5.95 -15.55 -32.97
CA LEU A 227 6.86 -15.95 -34.05
C LEU A 227 6.19 -16.06 -35.42
N GLU A 228 5.04 -16.73 -35.53
CA GLU A 228 4.35 -16.91 -36.82
C GLU A 228 3.92 -15.56 -37.43
N HIS A 229 3.41 -14.65 -36.60
CA HIS A 229 3.03 -13.31 -37.04
C HIS A 229 4.25 -12.46 -37.38
N PHE A 230 5.33 -12.60 -36.61
CA PHE A 230 6.57 -11.88 -36.86
C PHE A 230 7.28 -12.37 -38.12
N LYS A 231 7.32 -13.68 -38.36
CA LYS A 231 7.86 -14.31 -39.58
C LYS A 231 7.08 -13.85 -40.81
N SER A 232 5.75 -13.92 -40.77
CA SER A 232 4.87 -13.39 -41.83
C SER A 232 5.13 -11.90 -42.11
N PHE A 233 5.34 -11.12 -41.05
CA PHE A 233 5.64 -9.70 -41.15
C PHE A 233 6.96 -9.42 -41.85
N ILE A 234 8.04 -10.10 -41.50
CA ILE A 234 9.33 -9.96 -42.20
C ILE A 234 9.23 -10.47 -43.65
N GLN A 235 8.57 -11.62 -43.87
CA GLN A 235 8.38 -12.21 -45.20
C GLN A 235 7.52 -11.37 -46.14
N SER A 236 6.81 -10.36 -45.63
CA SER A 236 6.01 -9.43 -46.44
C SER A 236 6.84 -8.62 -47.44
N GLY A 237 8.15 -8.49 -47.20
CA GLY A 237 9.09 -7.72 -48.01
C GLY A 237 9.01 -6.20 -47.83
N ASP A 238 8.25 -5.73 -46.84
CA ASP A 238 8.01 -4.29 -46.62
C ASP A 238 8.61 -3.75 -45.31
N VAL A 239 9.40 -4.57 -44.61
CA VAL A 239 9.99 -4.22 -43.32
C VAL A 239 11.46 -3.85 -43.49
N TYR A 240 11.89 -2.74 -42.90
CA TYR A 240 13.24 -2.21 -42.98
C TYR A 240 13.76 -1.92 -41.58
N TRP A 241 15.07 -2.02 -41.36
CA TRP A 241 15.68 -1.70 -40.07
C TRP A 241 15.94 -0.20 -39.93
N GLN A 242 15.39 0.44 -38.90
CA GLN A 242 15.57 1.85 -38.52
C GLN A 242 15.38 2.84 -39.69
N LYS A 243 16.47 3.42 -40.21
CA LYS A 243 16.46 4.27 -41.40
C LYS A 243 16.68 3.41 -42.61
N LYS A 244 15.92 3.67 -43.69
CA LYS A 244 16.02 2.99 -44.99
C LYS A 244 17.47 2.74 -45.42
N SER A 245 18.02 1.58 -45.08
CA SER A 245 19.06 0.91 -45.83
C SER A 245 18.41 0.40 -47.12
N HIS A 246 19.18 0.21 -48.18
CA HIS A 246 18.63 0.01 -49.53
C HIS A 246 17.88 -1.34 -49.72
N THR A 247 17.74 -2.14 -48.66
CA THR A 247 17.26 -3.53 -48.71
C THR A 247 16.30 -3.80 -47.55
N ALA A 248 15.16 -4.43 -47.85
CA ALA A 248 14.21 -4.89 -46.84
C ALA A 248 14.79 -6.06 -46.04
N LEU A 249 14.37 -6.19 -44.78
CA LEU A 249 14.71 -7.34 -43.95
C LEU A 249 14.15 -8.62 -44.56
N GLN A 250 14.97 -9.66 -44.59
CA GLN A 250 14.59 -10.98 -45.08
C GLN A 250 14.57 -11.99 -43.94
N TRP A 251 13.62 -12.93 -43.99
CA TRP A 251 13.61 -14.02 -43.03
C TRP A 251 14.71 -15.02 -43.37
N SER A 252 15.54 -15.37 -42.38
CA SER A 252 16.55 -16.41 -42.46
C SER A 252 16.04 -17.68 -41.80
N GLU A 253 16.15 -18.82 -42.49
CA GLU A 253 15.89 -20.14 -41.90
C GLU A 253 17.08 -20.61 -41.01
N GLN A 254 18.16 -19.84 -40.95
CA GLN A 254 19.25 -20.08 -40.01
C GLN A 254 18.85 -19.56 -38.62
N GLY A 255 18.52 -20.48 -37.70
CA GLY A 255 18.32 -20.16 -36.29
C GLY A 255 19.56 -20.45 -35.44
N TYR A 256 19.63 -19.86 -34.24
CA TYR A 256 20.72 -20.10 -33.29
C TYR A 256 20.17 -20.52 -31.93
N HIS A 257 20.85 -21.44 -31.26
CA HIS A 257 20.62 -21.71 -29.85
C HIS A 257 21.35 -20.68 -28.99
N ILE A 258 20.68 -20.19 -27.96
CA ILE A 258 21.27 -19.29 -26.97
C ILE A 258 22.00 -20.14 -25.93
N GLU A 259 23.31 -19.97 -25.83
CA GLU A 259 24.12 -20.53 -24.75
C GLU A 259 24.61 -19.41 -23.83
N LEU A 260 24.46 -19.60 -22.52
CA LEU A 260 25.01 -18.72 -21.50
C LEU A 260 26.27 -19.36 -20.94
N ILE A 261 27.35 -18.59 -20.86
CA ILE A 261 28.67 -19.10 -20.44
C ILE A 261 29.29 -18.09 -19.48
N TRP A 262 29.77 -18.56 -18.32
CA TRP A 262 30.54 -17.74 -17.40
C TRP A 262 31.95 -17.50 -17.93
N GLN A 263 32.39 -16.24 -17.88
CA GLN A 263 33.75 -15.84 -18.24
C GLN A 263 34.40 -15.12 -17.06
N GLN A 264 35.66 -15.49 -16.77
CA GLN A 264 36.45 -14.86 -15.72
C GLN A 264 37.07 -13.55 -16.21
N GLY A 265 37.03 -12.53 -15.37
CA GLY A 265 37.76 -11.28 -15.58
C GLY A 265 39.28 -11.47 -15.48
N ILE A 266 40.03 -10.47 -15.95
CA ILE A 266 41.50 -10.50 -16.14
C ILE A 266 42.28 -10.95 -14.88
N ASN A 267 41.75 -10.64 -13.68
CA ASN A 267 42.39 -10.96 -12.40
C ASN A 267 41.76 -12.16 -11.66
N LYS A 268 40.81 -12.88 -12.25
CA LYS A 268 40.02 -13.96 -11.61
C LYS A 268 39.28 -13.55 -10.33
N GLN A 269 39.03 -12.25 -10.15
CA GLN A 269 38.30 -11.69 -9.00
C GLN A 269 36.85 -11.29 -9.36
N THR A 270 36.53 -11.33 -10.65
CA THR A 270 35.21 -11.03 -11.18
C THR A 270 34.82 -12.10 -12.19
N GLU A 271 33.53 -12.36 -12.31
CA GLU A 271 32.94 -13.20 -13.34
C GLU A 271 31.75 -12.47 -13.97
N HIS A 272 31.49 -12.72 -15.25
CA HIS A 272 30.27 -12.24 -15.90
C HIS A 272 29.68 -13.33 -16.77
N LEU A 273 28.37 -13.24 -16.98
CA LEU A 273 27.63 -14.17 -17.83
C LEU A 273 27.64 -13.64 -19.28
N ASN A 274 28.27 -14.38 -20.19
CA ASN A 274 28.31 -14.05 -21.61
C ASN A 274 27.21 -14.80 -22.38
N ILE A 275 26.70 -14.19 -23.46
CA ILE A 275 25.71 -14.80 -24.36
C ILE A 275 26.39 -15.14 -25.68
N GLU A 276 26.37 -16.43 -26.03
CA GLU A 276 26.79 -16.93 -27.33
C GLU A 276 25.61 -17.48 -28.13
N LEU A 277 25.61 -17.22 -29.43
CA LEU A 277 24.66 -17.79 -30.38
C LEU A 277 25.34 -18.95 -31.12
N VAL A 278 24.76 -20.15 -31.01
CA VAL A 278 25.37 -21.40 -31.48
C VAL A 278 24.50 -22.07 -32.55
N ASN A 279 25.11 -22.44 -33.67
CA ASN A 279 24.48 -23.26 -34.70
C ASN A 279 25.53 -24.17 -35.36
N GLY A 280 25.52 -25.46 -34.99
CA GLY A 280 26.55 -26.42 -35.42
C GLY A 280 27.93 -25.99 -34.95
N ASP A 281 28.87 -25.85 -35.89
CA ASP A 281 30.24 -25.38 -35.62
C ASP A 281 30.36 -23.85 -35.49
N ILE A 282 29.27 -23.11 -35.76
CA ILE A 282 29.26 -21.65 -35.70
C ILE A 282 28.92 -21.20 -34.28
N ARG A 283 29.84 -20.45 -33.65
CA ARG A 283 29.63 -19.75 -32.37
C ARG A 283 29.86 -18.26 -32.53
N LEU A 284 28.87 -17.47 -32.18
CA LEU A 284 28.89 -16.01 -32.28
C LEU A 284 28.73 -15.40 -30.90
N ASP A 285 29.80 -14.80 -30.38
CA ASP A 285 29.74 -13.95 -29.19
C ASP A 285 29.08 -12.61 -29.54
N LEU A 286 27.98 -12.27 -28.87
CA LEU A 286 27.23 -11.04 -29.13
C LEU A 286 28.02 -9.77 -28.79
N LYS A 287 28.92 -9.80 -27.80
CA LYS A 287 29.77 -8.65 -27.46
C LYS A 287 30.74 -8.34 -28.61
N SER A 288 31.28 -9.38 -29.24
CA SER A 288 32.18 -9.27 -30.39
C SER A 288 31.44 -9.00 -31.71
N ASN A 289 30.11 -9.21 -31.78
CA ASN A 289 29.29 -9.06 -32.98
C ASN A 289 28.11 -8.09 -32.77
N PRO A 290 28.35 -6.78 -32.57
CA PRO A 290 27.31 -5.80 -32.23
C PRO A 290 26.30 -5.52 -33.36
N HIS A 291 26.56 -6.03 -34.58
CA HIS A 291 25.63 -5.98 -35.71
C HIS A 291 24.50 -7.00 -35.58
N ILE A 292 24.62 -7.97 -34.68
CA ILE A 292 23.58 -8.94 -34.35
C ILE A 292 22.89 -8.48 -33.07
N GLN A 293 21.56 -8.32 -33.11
CA GLN A 293 20.79 -7.88 -31.95
C GLN A 293 19.63 -8.83 -31.66
N ILE A 294 19.38 -9.11 -30.38
CA ILE A 294 18.23 -9.88 -29.92
C ILE A 294 17.00 -8.99 -29.96
N LEU A 295 15.95 -9.43 -30.65
CA LEU A 295 14.67 -8.74 -30.79
C LEU A 295 13.69 -9.12 -29.68
N ALA A 296 12.90 -8.15 -29.21
CA ALA A 296 11.87 -8.35 -28.18
C ALA A 296 10.60 -9.07 -28.67
N SER A 297 10.74 -10.14 -29.48
CA SER A 297 9.67 -11.03 -29.95
C SER A 297 9.46 -12.24 -29.02
N HIS A 298 8.44 -13.06 -29.29
CA HIS A 298 8.18 -14.29 -28.55
C HIS A 298 7.89 -15.51 -29.46
N PRO A 299 8.73 -16.57 -29.46
CA PRO A 299 10.09 -16.63 -28.90
C PRO A 299 11.05 -15.55 -29.43
N PRO A 300 12.21 -15.32 -28.77
CA PRO A 300 13.18 -14.33 -29.21
C PRO A 300 13.67 -14.59 -30.64
N CYS A 301 13.88 -13.53 -31.40
CA CYS A 301 14.50 -13.56 -32.73
C CYS A 301 15.78 -12.71 -32.71
N TYR A 302 16.64 -12.87 -33.70
CA TYR A 302 17.77 -11.97 -33.90
C TYR A 302 17.56 -11.16 -35.18
N VAL A 303 18.15 -9.97 -35.25
CA VAL A 303 18.41 -9.25 -36.50
C VAL A 303 19.90 -9.23 -36.75
N ASP A 304 20.33 -9.59 -37.95
CA ASP A 304 21.66 -9.33 -38.47
C ASP A 304 21.58 -8.09 -39.37
N ILE A 305 22.08 -6.97 -38.86
CA ILE A 305 22.00 -5.67 -39.53
C ILE A 305 22.92 -5.62 -40.76
N GLN A 306 24.01 -6.40 -40.77
CA GLN A 306 24.92 -6.46 -41.92
C GLN A 306 24.31 -7.25 -43.08
N GLN A 307 23.67 -8.38 -42.77
CA GLN A 307 23.04 -9.24 -43.77
C GLN A 307 21.60 -8.81 -44.11
N ASN A 308 21.02 -7.88 -43.35
CA ASN A 308 19.59 -7.50 -43.40
C ASN A 308 18.68 -8.73 -43.25
N THR A 309 19.03 -9.63 -42.33
CA THR A 309 18.25 -10.85 -42.07
C THR A 309 17.69 -10.86 -40.66
N VAL A 310 16.56 -11.54 -40.48
CA VAL A 310 15.95 -11.83 -39.19
C VAL A 310 15.76 -13.33 -39.09
N GLY A 311 16.17 -13.93 -37.99
CA GLY A 311 15.99 -15.37 -37.76
C GLY A 311 15.59 -15.68 -36.33
N GLN A 312 15.20 -16.93 -36.09
CA GLN A 312 14.74 -17.39 -34.79
C GLN A 312 15.92 -17.66 -33.83
N LEU A 313 15.72 -17.35 -32.55
CA LEU A 313 16.57 -17.84 -31.47
C LEU A 313 15.85 -18.95 -30.70
N TYR A 314 16.58 -20.03 -30.44
CA TYR A 314 16.13 -21.16 -29.65
C TYR A 314 16.74 -21.09 -28.27
N GLY A 315 15.93 -21.28 -27.23
CA GLY A 315 16.38 -21.22 -25.86
C GLY A 315 15.21 -21.05 -24.90
N GLU A 316 15.52 -21.13 -23.61
CA GLU A 316 14.53 -21.08 -22.53
C GLU A 316 14.30 -19.66 -21.99
N TYR A 317 15.14 -18.70 -22.38
CA TYR A 317 15.15 -17.35 -21.83
C TYR A 317 14.36 -16.36 -22.70
N THR A 318 13.66 -15.43 -22.04
CA THR A 318 12.95 -14.36 -22.73
C THR A 318 13.91 -13.26 -23.19
N ALA A 319 13.55 -12.54 -24.25
CA ALA A 319 14.36 -11.41 -24.76
C ALA A 319 14.64 -10.33 -23.70
N ASN A 320 13.69 -10.11 -22.78
CA ASN A 320 13.83 -9.12 -21.71
C ASN A 320 14.90 -9.55 -20.67
N LEU A 321 14.94 -10.84 -20.35
CA LEU A 321 15.94 -11.40 -19.43
C LEU A 321 17.32 -11.40 -20.09
N LEU A 322 17.42 -11.81 -21.35
CA LEU A 322 18.67 -11.76 -22.12
C LEU A 322 19.25 -10.36 -22.22
N TYR A 323 18.39 -9.34 -22.36
CA TYR A 323 18.82 -7.95 -22.32
C TYR A 323 19.47 -7.57 -20.98
N HIS A 324 18.95 -8.05 -19.86
CA HIS A 324 19.58 -7.81 -18.55
C HIS A 324 20.97 -8.45 -18.47
N PHE A 325 21.14 -9.66 -19.00
CA PHE A 325 22.44 -10.32 -19.02
C PHE A 325 23.44 -9.63 -19.95
N LEU A 326 23.00 -9.13 -21.11
CA LEU A 326 23.87 -8.33 -22.00
C LEU A 326 24.43 -7.07 -21.32
N GLN A 327 23.65 -6.48 -20.39
CA GLN A 327 24.02 -5.27 -19.64
C GLN A 327 24.61 -5.58 -18.26
N MET A 328 24.86 -6.87 -17.96
CA MET A 328 25.39 -7.28 -16.67
C MET A 328 26.83 -6.76 -16.50
N PRO A 329 27.15 -6.06 -15.40
CA PRO A 329 28.52 -5.69 -15.08
C PRO A 329 29.35 -6.91 -14.67
N ASP A 330 30.69 -6.78 -14.71
CA ASP A 330 31.58 -7.76 -14.10
C ASP A 330 31.24 -7.91 -12.60
N LEU A 331 30.82 -9.10 -12.19
CA LEU A 331 30.36 -9.36 -10.83
C LEU A 331 31.54 -9.82 -9.97
N PRO A 332 31.88 -9.10 -8.87
CA PRO A 332 32.90 -9.55 -7.92
C PRO A 332 32.57 -10.92 -7.35
N SER A 333 33.59 -11.76 -7.11
CA SER A 333 33.38 -13.12 -6.57
C SER A 333 32.62 -13.17 -5.25
N MET A 334 32.71 -12.11 -4.43
CA MET A 334 31.96 -11.96 -3.19
C MET A 334 30.43 -11.83 -3.38
N LEU A 335 29.97 -11.40 -4.56
CA LEU A 335 28.54 -11.23 -4.88
C LEU A 335 27.96 -12.41 -5.66
N LEU A 336 28.78 -13.35 -6.14
CA LEU A 336 28.33 -14.53 -6.88
C LEU A 336 27.36 -15.42 -6.07
N PRO A 337 27.55 -15.65 -4.75
CA PRO A 337 26.57 -16.40 -3.95
C PRO A 337 25.20 -15.71 -3.84
N GLU A 338 25.18 -14.36 -3.79
CA GLU A 338 23.93 -13.60 -3.78
C GLU A 338 23.22 -13.68 -5.13
N PHE A 339 23.96 -13.60 -6.22
CA PHE A 339 23.44 -13.81 -7.56
C PHE A 339 22.85 -15.22 -7.72
N GLU A 340 23.56 -16.26 -7.28
CA GLU A 340 23.07 -17.65 -7.33
C GLU A 340 21.77 -17.81 -6.51
N LYS A 341 21.74 -17.28 -5.28
CA LYS A 341 20.54 -17.25 -4.44
C LYS A 341 19.34 -16.64 -5.16
N LEU A 342 19.53 -15.47 -5.77
CA LEU A 342 18.48 -14.79 -6.53
C LEU A 342 18.01 -15.67 -7.71
N THR A 343 18.93 -16.28 -8.45
CA THR A 343 18.58 -17.09 -9.63
C THR A 343 17.88 -18.40 -9.29
N HIS A 344 18.11 -18.98 -8.11
CA HIS A 344 17.38 -20.17 -7.66
C HIS A 344 15.92 -19.89 -7.23
N GLN A 345 15.59 -18.65 -6.87
CA GLN A 345 14.25 -18.28 -6.41
C GLN A 345 13.23 -18.11 -7.54
N TYR A 346 13.68 -17.88 -8.77
CA TYR A 346 12.81 -17.57 -9.90
C TYR A 346 12.91 -18.64 -11.00
N SER A 347 11.77 -19.17 -11.45
CA SER A 347 11.69 -20.21 -12.48
C SER A 347 12.37 -19.83 -13.79
N ASP A 348 12.30 -18.54 -14.15
CA ASP A 348 12.76 -18.01 -15.44
C ASP A 348 14.29 -18.02 -15.59
N VAL A 349 15.02 -18.23 -14.49
CA VAL A 349 16.49 -18.25 -14.41
C VAL A 349 17.03 -19.52 -13.74
N LYS A 350 16.18 -20.53 -13.55
CA LYS A 350 16.54 -21.76 -12.83
C LYS A 350 17.64 -22.58 -13.52
N ASN A 351 17.71 -22.52 -14.85
CA ASN A 351 18.63 -23.30 -15.67
C ASN A 351 19.90 -22.53 -16.06
N LEU A 352 20.21 -21.43 -15.38
CA LEU A 352 21.47 -20.71 -15.63
C LEU A 352 22.67 -21.62 -15.32
N PRO A 353 23.76 -21.53 -16.10
CA PRO A 353 25.01 -22.19 -15.75
C PRO A 353 25.51 -21.67 -14.40
N GLN A 354 26.14 -22.54 -13.61
CA GLN A 354 26.75 -22.13 -12.35
C GLN A 354 28.09 -21.42 -12.60
N PRO A 355 28.44 -20.39 -11.81
CA PRO A 355 29.74 -19.76 -11.88
C PRO A 355 30.82 -20.71 -11.38
N GLU A 356 32.01 -20.64 -11.97
CA GLU A 356 33.09 -21.60 -11.64
C GLU A 356 33.61 -21.43 -10.21
N SER A 357 33.52 -20.22 -9.63
CA SER A 357 33.99 -19.95 -8.26
C SER A 357 33.00 -20.32 -7.14
N ILE A 358 31.79 -20.78 -7.45
CA ILE A 358 30.82 -21.27 -6.44
C ILE A 358 31.05 -22.76 -6.14
N GLN A 359 32.17 -23.13 -5.52
CA GLN A 359 32.29 -24.48 -4.95
C GLN A 359 32.57 -24.47 -3.44
N HIS A 360 31.71 -25.26 -2.76
CA HIS A 360 31.65 -25.63 -1.34
C HIS A 360 31.31 -24.52 -0.34
N ILE A 361 30.04 -24.09 -0.36
CA ILE A 361 29.39 -23.45 0.79
C ILE A 361 28.90 -24.56 1.72
N ASP A 362 29.35 -24.57 2.97
CA ASP A 362 28.90 -25.53 3.99
C ASP A 362 27.39 -25.39 4.22
N VAL A 363 26.67 -26.52 4.27
CA VAL A 363 25.22 -26.55 4.53
C VAL A 363 24.98 -26.76 6.01
N LEU A 364 24.19 -25.88 6.62
CA LEU A 364 23.79 -25.93 8.02
C LEU A 364 22.31 -26.31 8.15
N GLU A 365 22.02 -27.15 9.13
CA GLU A 365 20.67 -27.50 9.55
C GLU A 365 20.49 -27.12 11.02
N GLY A 366 19.27 -26.76 11.43
CA GLY A 366 18.98 -26.42 12.81
C GLY A 366 17.59 -25.85 13.00
N SER A 367 17.18 -25.75 14.27
CA SER A 367 15.89 -25.17 14.65
C SER A 367 15.95 -23.64 14.68
N PRO A 368 14.90 -22.93 14.19
CA PRO A 368 14.77 -21.49 14.34
C PRO A 368 14.51 -21.07 15.78
N GLN A 369 15.10 -19.95 16.20
CA GLN A 369 14.66 -19.16 17.33
C GLN A 369 13.73 -18.05 16.82
N PRO A 370 12.42 -18.06 17.14
CA PRO A 370 11.50 -17.02 16.70
C PRO A 370 11.74 -15.72 17.48
N ILE A 371 11.72 -14.60 16.76
CA ILE A 371 11.96 -13.25 17.27
C ILE A 371 10.78 -12.36 16.90
N LEU A 372 10.24 -11.64 17.88
CA LEU A 372 9.20 -10.62 17.70
C LEU A 372 9.77 -9.24 18.00
N ARG A 373 9.75 -8.34 17.02
CA ARG A 373 10.41 -7.03 17.09
C ARG A 373 9.38 -5.90 17.08
N PHE A 374 9.35 -5.09 18.14
CA PHE A 374 8.48 -3.91 18.25
C PHE A 374 9.22 -2.62 17.94
N GLY A 375 8.53 -1.64 17.32
CA GLY A 375 9.11 -0.32 17.01
C GLY A 375 9.90 -0.27 15.70
N VAL A 376 9.63 -1.17 14.76
CA VAL A 376 10.30 -1.25 13.44
C VAL A 376 9.88 -0.12 12.49
N LEU A 377 8.72 0.50 12.71
CA LEU A 377 8.20 1.61 11.91
C LEU A 377 8.24 2.91 12.73
N ASP A 378 8.90 3.94 12.19
CA ASP A 378 8.96 5.28 12.81
C ASP A 378 7.61 6.01 12.76
N LYS A 379 6.81 5.76 11.71
CA LYS A 379 5.49 6.35 11.48
C LYS A 379 4.53 5.32 10.90
N PHE A 380 3.60 4.85 11.72
CA PHE A 380 2.45 4.09 11.25
C PHE A 380 1.18 4.75 11.78
N ASP A 381 0.72 5.78 11.07
CA ASP A 381 -0.51 6.50 11.41
C ASP A 381 -1.69 5.88 10.65
N TRP A 382 -2.41 5.02 11.36
CA TRP A 382 -3.68 4.47 10.93
C TRP A 382 -4.75 4.82 11.97
N LYS A 383 -5.81 5.49 11.49
CA LYS A 383 -7.02 5.83 12.26
C LYS A 383 -7.81 4.57 12.66
N TRP A 384 -7.29 3.82 13.60
CA TRP A 384 -8.02 2.89 14.44
C TRP A 384 -7.38 3.01 15.79
N GLU A 385 -8.16 3.43 16.78
CA GLU A 385 -7.66 3.52 18.14
C GLU A 385 -7.18 2.11 18.57
N GLU A 386 -5.93 2.06 19.03
CA GLU A 386 -5.32 0.96 19.79
C GLU A 386 -4.79 -0.30 19.07
N SER A 387 -4.18 -0.31 17.86
CA SER A 387 -3.34 -1.49 17.45
C SER A 387 -1.89 -1.14 17.15
N VAL A 388 -1.01 -2.07 17.52
CA VAL A 388 0.46 -1.96 17.41
C VAL A 388 1.00 -3.07 16.51
N CYS A 389 1.95 -2.70 15.66
CA CYS A 389 2.64 -3.61 14.75
C CYS A 389 3.92 -4.20 15.36
N ALA A 390 4.26 -5.41 14.92
CA ALA A 390 5.53 -6.07 15.19
C ALA A 390 6.05 -6.77 13.92
N GLU A 391 7.37 -6.94 13.81
CA GLU A 391 8.01 -7.73 12.76
C GLU A 391 8.42 -9.10 13.31
N ILE A 392 8.16 -10.15 12.55
CA ILE A 392 8.55 -11.52 12.86
C ILE A 392 9.81 -11.88 12.09
N GLU A 393 10.82 -12.33 12.82
CA GLU A 393 12.06 -12.90 12.28
C GLU A 393 12.35 -14.27 12.89
N PHE A 394 13.17 -15.05 12.22
CA PHE A 394 13.70 -16.32 12.71
C PHE A 394 15.22 -16.26 12.69
N SER A 395 15.84 -16.51 13.84
CA SER A 395 17.28 -16.61 13.96
C SER A 395 17.72 -18.07 13.87
N TYR A 396 18.69 -18.32 13.01
CA TYR A 396 19.40 -19.59 12.86
C TYR A 396 20.89 -19.38 13.12
N VAL A 397 21.65 -20.48 13.15
CA VAL A 397 23.12 -20.44 13.29
C VAL A 397 23.78 -19.69 12.14
N GLY A 398 23.27 -19.85 10.90
CA GLY A 398 23.76 -19.12 9.73
C GLY A 398 23.31 -17.66 9.64
N GLY A 399 22.41 -17.18 10.50
CA GLY A 399 21.94 -15.79 10.48
C GLY A 399 20.44 -15.63 10.70
N ARG A 400 19.93 -14.42 10.48
CA ARG A 400 18.50 -14.08 10.64
C ARG A 400 17.78 -14.00 9.32
N ILE A 401 16.52 -14.42 9.31
CA ILE A 401 15.63 -14.31 8.16
C ILE A 401 14.25 -13.80 8.58
N LYS A 402 13.64 -12.94 7.76
CA LYS A 402 12.29 -12.42 8.00
C LYS A 402 11.23 -13.47 7.70
N ALA A 403 10.17 -13.51 8.49
CA ALA A 403 9.00 -14.33 8.16
C ALA A 403 8.43 -13.94 6.79
N GLY A 404 7.88 -14.92 6.09
CA GLY A 404 7.32 -14.72 4.75
C GLY A 404 8.36 -14.66 3.62
N THR A 405 9.67 -14.67 3.92
CA THR A 405 10.70 -14.87 2.88
C THR A 405 10.51 -16.22 2.20
N SER A 406 10.54 -16.26 0.87
CA SER A 406 10.39 -17.49 0.08
C SER A 406 11.64 -18.37 0.11
N GLY A 407 11.46 -19.68 -0.13
CA GLY A 407 12.53 -20.67 -0.19
C GLY A 407 12.75 -21.44 1.12
N ASP A 408 13.30 -22.64 1.01
CA ASP A 408 13.60 -23.56 2.12
C ASP A 408 14.99 -23.31 2.76
N SER A 409 15.73 -22.33 2.26
CA SER A 409 17.10 -22.05 2.69
C SER A 409 17.50 -20.60 2.41
N PHE A 410 18.51 -20.11 3.12
CA PHE A 410 19.12 -18.82 2.85
C PHE A 410 20.64 -18.89 3.03
N ILE A 411 21.34 -18.00 2.33
CA ILE A 411 22.77 -17.79 2.54
C ILE A 411 22.95 -16.83 3.70
N GLY A 412 23.80 -17.21 4.64
CA GLY A 412 24.23 -16.34 5.71
C GLY A 412 25.70 -16.58 6.03
N GLU A 413 26.13 -16.17 7.22
CA GLU A 413 27.54 -16.14 7.60
C GLU A 413 27.73 -16.82 8.96
N GLN A 414 28.71 -17.72 9.04
CA GLN A 414 29.13 -18.33 10.29
C GLN A 414 30.66 -18.24 10.41
N HIS A 415 31.14 -17.58 11.47
CA HIS A 415 32.58 -17.38 11.72
C HIS A 415 33.37 -16.78 10.53
N GLY A 416 32.81 -15.81 9.80
CA GLY A 416 33.49 -15.19 8.66
C GLY A 416 33.46 -16.01 7.36
N LYS A 417 32.75 -17.15 7.34
CA LYS A 417 32.53 -17.97 6.14
C LYS A 417 31.06 -17.94 5.74
N MET A 418 30.82 -17.87 4.44
CA MET A 418 29.47 -18.00 3.90
C MET A 418 28.98 -19.43 4.04
N VAL A 419 27.75 -19.61 4.50
CA VAL A 419 27.10 -20.90 4.75
C VAL A 419 25.68 -20.89 4.18
N ARG A 420 25.18 -22.06 3.77
CA ARG A 420 23.79 -22.25 3.34
C ARG A 420 23.00 -22.81 4.51
N GLN A 421 22.16 -21.98 5.12
CA GLN A 421 21.27 -22.40 6.20
C GLN A 421 19.97 -22.97 5.62
N LEU A 422 19.68 -24.24 5.86
CA LEU A 422 18.35 -24.83 5.63
C LEU A 422 17.39 -24.37 6.73
N ARG A 423 16.14 -24.11 6.35
CA ARG A 423 15.08 -23.62 7.21
C ARG A 423 14.15 -24.75 7.61
N ASP A 424 13.76 -24.79 8.88
CA ASP A 424 12.68 -25.65 9.35
C ASP A 424 11.35 -24.89 9.26
N LEU A 425 10.77 -24.89 8.05
CA LEU A 425 9.51 -24.21 7.77
C LEU A 425 8.35 -24.74 8.62
N VAL A 426 8.41 -26.00 9.06
CA VAL A 426 7.39 -26.60 9.91
C VAL A 426 7.44 -25.98 11.30
N GLN A 427 8.63 -25.85 11.88
CA GLN A 427 8.82 -25.25 13.18
C GLN A 427 8.57 -23.73 13.17
N GLU A 428 8.95 -23.03 12.10
CA GLU A 428 8.60 -21.61 11.88
C GLU A 428 7.08 -21.42 11.94
N GLN A 429 6.34 -22.22 11.18
CA GLN A 429 4.88 -22.14 11.11
C GLN A 429 4.20 -22.51 12.45
N GLN A 430 4.70 -23.53 13.14
CA GLN A 430 4.18 -23.90 14.47
C GLN A 430 4.38 -22.78 15.49
N SER A 431 5.51 -22.07 15.44
CA SER A 431 5.80 -20.95 16.34
C SER A 431 4.81 -19.80 16.12
N ILE A 432 4.53 -19.47 14.86
CA ILE A 432 3.54 -18.45 14.48
C ILE A 432 2.13 -18.86 14.93
N GLN A 433 1.73 -20.11 14.73
CA GLN A 433 0.41 -20.59 15.16
C GLN A 433 0.23 -20.50 16.68
N ARG A 434 1.26 -20.82 17.47
CA ARG A 434 1.22 -20.64 18.93
C ARG A 434 1.08 -19.18 19.32
N LEU A 435 1.77 -18.27 18.63
CA LEU A 435 1.63 -16.83 18.86
C LEU A 435 0.21 -16.33 18.54
N GLN A 436 -0.39 -16.80 17.44
CA GLN A 436 -1.77 -16.48 17.06
C GLN A 436 -2.81 -17.00 18.05
N LEU A 437 -2.57 -18.16 18.68
CA LEU A 437 -3.45 -18.68 19.73
C LEU A 437 -3.33 -17.89 21.03
N LEU A 438 -2.16 -17.30 21.30
CA LEU A 438 -1.91 -16.51 22.51
C LEU A 438 -2.44 -15.06 22.38
N VAL A 439 -2.29 -14.46 21.20
CA VAL A 439 -2.71 -13.08 20.90
C VAL A 439 -3.92 -13.13 19.97
N GLU A 440 -5.14 -13.12 20.54
CA GLU A 440 -6.39 -13.38 19.81
C GLU A 440 -6.64 -12.40 18.65
N SER A 441 -6.26 -11.12 18.78
CA SER A 441 -6.42 -10.12 17.72
C SER A 441 -5.28 -10.08 16.70
N LEU A 442 -4.30 -10.98 16.79
CA LEU A 442 -3.13 -10.99 15.89
C LEU A 442 -3.52 -11.27 14.44
N LYS A 443 -3.14 -10.35 13.56
CA LYS A 443 -3.38 -10.47 12.10
C LYS A 443 -2.13 -10.09 11.32
N TRP A 444 -2.00 -10.64 10.12
CA TRP A 444 -0.95 -10.24 9.20
C TRP A 444 -1.27 -8.91 8.54
N VAL A 445 -0.23 -8.09 8.34
CA VAL A 445 -0.36 -6.80 7.68
C VAL A 445 -0.65 -6.97 6.18
N LYS A 446 -0.13 -8.02 5.52
CA LYS A 446 -0.45 -8.35 4.13
C LYS A 446 -1.93 -8.69 3.87
N ASP A 447 -2.68 -9.03 4.91
CA ASP A 447 -4.10 -9.35 4.79
C ASP A 447 -5.00 -8.09 4.85
N LEU A 448 -4.40 -6.92 5.08
CA LEU A 448 -5.09 -5.62 5.02
C LEU A 448 -5.47 -5.24 3.59
N ASN A 449 -6.41 -4.31 3.42
CA ASN A 449 -6.84 -3.89 2.09
C ASN A 449 -5.75 -3.12 1.33
N TYR A 450 -5.85 -3.10 -0.01
CA TYR A 450 -4.83 -2.49 -0.90
C TYR A 450 -4.46 -1.04 -0.52
N TYR A 451 -5.44 -0.21 -0.14
CA TYR A 451 -5.20 1.18 0.25
C TYR A 451 -4.44 1.31 1.59
N GLN A 452 -4.59 0.35 2.49
CA GLN A 452 -3.86 0.27 3.75
C GLN A 452 -2.41 -0.22 3.54
N GLN A 453 -2.18 -1.11 2.58
CA GLN A 453 -0.84 -1.60 2.23
C GLN A 453 0.04 -0.54 1.55
N LEU A 454 -0.55 0.41 0.79
CA LEU A 454 0.19 1.46 0.07
C LEU A 454 1.04 2.38 0.96
N LYS A 455 0.77 2.41 2.28
CA LYS A 455 1.53 3.22 3.25
C LYS A 455 2.78 2.51 3.79
N LEU A 456 3.00 1.25 3.40
CA LEU A 456 4.07 0.40 3.93
C LEU A 456 5.08 0.04 2.84
N ASP A 457 6.32 -0.13 3.26
CA ASP A 457 7.36 -0.71 2.43
C ASP A 457 6.93 -2.13 2.00
N LYS A 458 6.69 -2.31 0.69
CA LYS A 458 6.20 -3.58 0.12
C LYS A 458 7.10 -4.76 0.48
N GLN A 459 8.38 -4.53 0.75
CA GLN A 459 9.34 -5.57 1.12
C GLN A 459 9.13 -6.15 2.54
N ARG A 460 8.33 -5.49 3.39
CA ARG A 460 8.08 -5.89 4.79
C ARG A 460 6.69 -6.44 5.05
N LEU A 461 5.77 -6.38 4.09
CA LEU A 461 4.37 -6.79 4.30
C LEU A 461 4.24 -8.25 4.77
N ASP A 462 5.12 -9.12 4.27
CA ASP A 462 5.08 -10.55 4.56
C ASP A 462 5.68 -10.96 5.90
N SER A 463 6.43 -10.06 6.55
CA SER A 463 7.05 -10.29 7.86
C SER A 463 6.34 -9.59 9.02
N MET A 464 5.35 -8.75 8.73
CA MET A 464 4.70 -7.89 9.73
C MET A 464 3.32 -8.38 10.17
N VAL A 465 3.09 -8.27 11.48
CA VAL A 465 1.82 -8.56 12.14
C VAL A 465 1.35 -7.36 12.97
N PHE A 466 0.07 -7.30 13.29
CA PHE A 466 -0.50 -6.31 14.20
C PHE A 466 -1.53 -6.95 15.13
N ALA A 467 -1.71 -6.38 16.32
CA ALA A 467 -2.75 -6.75 17.28
C ALA A 467 -3.15 -5.54 18.14
N PHE A 468 -4.29 -5.63 18.83
CA PHE A 468 -4.74 -4.57 19.72
C PHE A 468 -3.73 -4.34 20.86
N TYR A 469 -3.59 -3.08 21.28
CA TYR A 469 -2.67 -2.63 22.32
C TYR A 469 -2.92 -3.38 23.63
N GLY A 470 -4.19 -3.47 24.04
CA GLY A 470 -4.60 -4.20 25.24
C GLY A 470 -4.23 -5.69 25.20
N ASP A 471 -4.34 -6.34 24.05
CA ASP A 471 -3.94 -7.74 23.90
C ASP A 471 -2.44 -7.92 24.00
N TRP A 472 -1.64 -7.04 23.37
CA TRP A 472 -0.19 -7.07 23.53
C TRP A 472 0.22 -6.88 24.99
N ILE A 473 -0.30 -5.85 25.65
CA ILE A 473 0.01 -5.56 27.05
C ILE A 473 -0.33 -6.74 27.96
N LYS A 474 -1.50 -7.36 27.76
CA LYS A 474 -1.94 -8.53 28.54
C LYS A 474 -1.00 -9.73 28.40
N GLN A 475 -0.35 -9.90 27.24
CA GLN A 475 0.59 -11.00 27.01
C GLN A 475 2.03 -10.65 27.38
N LEU A 476 2.39 -9.37 27.42
CA LEU A 476 3.74 -8.92 27.79
C LEU A 476 3.89 -8.71 29.30
N MET A 477 2.83 -8.32 30.00
CA MET A 477 2.85 -7.90 31.40
C MET A 477 1.72 -8.58 32.21
N PRO A 478 1.93 -8.90 33.49
CA PRO A 478 3.15 -8.69 34.28
C PRO A 478 4.27 -9.69 33.97
N ILE A 479 3.90 -10.85 33.41
CA ILE A 479 4.82 -11.89 32.98
C ILE A 479 4.71 -11.99 31.46
N ASN A 480 5.86 -12.02 30.80
CA ASN A 480 5.93 -12.11 29.35
C ASN A 480 5.56 -13.52 28.86
N GLN A 481 4.28 -13.74 28.58
CA GLN A 481 3.75 -15.02 28.10
C GLN A 481 4.28 -15.40 26.72
N ILE A 482 4.65 -14.40 25.92
CA ILE A 482 5.24 -14.60 24.58
C ILE A 482 6.63 -15.23 24.73
N GLU A 483 7.45 -14.76 25.67
CA GLU A 483 8.74 -15.40 25.98
C GLU A 483 8.58 -16.81 26.55
N LEU A 484 7.56 -17.05 27.38
CA LEU A 484 7.28 -18.38 27.93
C LEU A 484 6.94 -19.43 26.86
N ILE A 485 6.36 -19.03 25.72
CA ILE A 485 6.11 -19.94 24.58
C ILE A 485 7.33 -20.06 23.63
N GLY A 486 8.48 -19.50 24.01
CA GLY A 486 9.77 -19.69 23.34
C GLY A 486 10.14 -18.60 22.33
N TRP A 487 9.45 -17.45 22.34
CA TRP A 487 9.82 -16.31 21.49
C TRP A 487 10.84 -15.41 22.18
N GLN A 488 11.73 -14.80 21.39
CA GLN A 488 12.57 -13.70 21.87
C GLN A 488 11.92 -12.37 21.50
N ILE A 489 11.87 -11.42 22.42
CA ILE A 489 11.31 -10.09 22.14
C ILE A 489 12.43 -9.04 22.04
N GLU A 490 12.36 -8.22 21.00
CA GLU A 490 13.26 -7.08 20.83
C GLU A 490 12.46 -5.78 20.77
N HIS A 491 12.84 -4.80 21.61
CA HIS A 491 12.22 -3.48 21.63
C HIS A 491 13.17 -2.44 21.01
N LEU A 492 12.81 -1.93 19.83
CA LEU A 492 13.55 -0.85 19.15
C LEU A 492 13.21 0.52 19.75
N GLU A 493 13.89 1.58 19.29
CA GLU A 493 13.77 2.95 19.81
C GLU A 493 12.31 3.41 19.96
N HIS A 494 11.48 3.17 18.96
CA HIS A 494 10.07 3.59 18.92
C HIS A 494 9.07 2.54 19.45
N SER A 495 9.53 1.55 20.22
CA SER A 495 8.64 0.55 20.78
C SER A 495 7.73 1.15 21.86
N PRO A 496 6.39 1.00 21.77
CA PRO A 496 5.46 1.49 22.80
C PRO A 496 5.43 0.59 24.05
N PHE A 497 6.19 -0.50 24.04
CA PHE A 497 6.22 -1.51 25.10
C PHE A 497 7.55 -1.53 25.86
N LYS A 498 8.37 -0.48 25.72
CA LYS A 498 9.51 -0.22 26.61
C LYS A 498 9.03 0.29 27.96
N LEU A 499 8.39 -0.60 28.70
CA LEU A 499 7.71 -0.29 29.95
C LEU A 499 8.35 -1.08 31.08
N GLN A 500 8.48 -0.45 32.24
CA GLN A 500 8.84 -1.11 33.47
C GLN A 500 7.56 -1.51 34.21
N TYR A 501 7.32 -2.81 34.37
CA TYR A 501 6.24 -3.26 35.24
C TYR A 501 6.60 -2.96 36.70
N VAL A 502 5.67 -2.34 37.40
CA VAL A 502 5.81 -1.96 38.81
C VAL A 502 4.57 -2.37 39.59
N GLU A 503 4.77 -2.68 40.86
CA GLU A 503 3.77 -3.15 41.81
C GLU A 503 4.06 -2.56 43.20
N ASN A 504 3.43 -3.10 44.25
CA ASN A 504 3.69 -2.73 45.64
C ASN A 504 3.48 -1.23 45.95
N LEU A 505 2.27 -0.74 45.69
CA LEU A 505 1.88 0.63 46.02
C LEU A 505 2.03 0.93 47.52
N ASN A 506 2.74 2.02 47.81
CA ASN A 506 2.99 2.55 49.14
C ASN A 506 2.57 4.02 49.21
N ILE A 507 1.75 4.36 50.21
CA ILE A 507 1.30 5.72 50.47
C ILE A 507 2.11 6.31 51.62
N SER A 508 2.72 7.48 51.40
CA SER A 508 3.47 8.19 52.43
C SER A 508 2.74 9.46 52.87
N ILE A 509 2.55 9.64 54.18
CA ILE A 509 2.08 10.88 54.79
C ILE A 509 3.16 11.40 55.73
N THR A 510 3.86 12.44 55.29
CA THR A 510 5.04 13.02 55.96
C THR A 510 4.75 14.43 56.45
N GLU A 511 5.46 14.89 57.50
CA GLU A 511 5.29 16.26 58.00
C GLU A 511 5.82 17.27 56.98
N SER A 512 5.08 18.36 56.77
CA SER A 512 5.55 19.47 55.94
C SER A 512 6.68 20.22 56.62
N GLU A 513 7.75 20.51 55.88
CA GLU A 513 8.87 21.32 56.38
C GLU A 513 8.52 22.80 56.46
N SER A 514 7.55 23.26 55.67
CA SER A 514 7.22 24.69 55.51
C SER A 514 6.07 25.16 56.40
N GLN A 515 5.18 24.25 56.81
CA GLN A 515 3.95 24.60 57.54
C GLN A 515 3.71 23.67 58.73
N GLN A 516 3.51 24.25 59.92
CA GLN A 516 3.21 23.49 61.13
C GLN A 516 1.81 22.87 61.06
N ASP A 517 1.68 21.60 61.46
CA ASP A 517 0.43 20.80 61.44
C ASP A 517 -0.13 20.51 60.04
N TRP A 518 0.70 20.66 59.00
CA TRP A 518 0.42 20.25 57.63
C TRP A 518 1.26 19.03 57.25
N PHE A 519 0.73 18.21 56.35
CA PHE A 519 1.32 16.93 55.94
C PHE A 519 1.35 16.80 54.41
N ASN A 520 2.50 16.37 53.90
CA ASN A 520 2.70 16.07 52.49
C ASN A 520 2.31 14.62 52.19
N ILE A 521 1.58 14.44 51.08
CA ILE A 521 1.13 13.13 50.62
C ILE A 521 1.95 12.72 49.40
N GLY A 522 2.50 11.51 49.48
CA GLY A 522 3.19 10.85 48.38
C GLY A 522 2.59 9.48 48.13
N ALA A 523 2.74 8.99 46.90
CA ALA A 523 2.46 7.61 46.56
C ALA A 523 3.62 7.10 45.70
N THR A 524 4.13 5.92 46.05
CA THR A 524 5.24 5.29 45.34
C THR A 524 4.93 3.86 44.98
N VAL A 525 5.53 3.38 43.90
CA VAL A 525 5.46 2.00 43.41
C VAL A 525 6.87 1.47 43.20
N GLN A 526 7.04 0.15 43.12
CA GLN A 526 8.34 -0.48 42.99
C GLN A 526 8.40 -1.46 41.83
N ASP A 527 9.54 -1.53 41.14
CA ASP A 527 9.82 -2.58 40.17
C ASP A 527 10.30 -3.88 40.84
N SER A 528 10.51 -4.93 40.05
CA SER A 528 11.04 -6.21 40.52
C SER A 528 12.49 -6.14 41.02
N ALA A 529 13.23 -5.07 40.70
CA ALA A 529 14.58 -4.82 41.21
C ALA A 529 14.59 -4.01 42.52
N GLY A 530 13.41 -3.53 42.97
CA GLY A 530 13.23 -2.71 44.17
C GLY A 530 13.44 -1.21 43.96
N ASN A 531 13.56 -0.73 42.72
CA ASN A 531 13.61 0.70 42.42
C ASN A 531 12.23 1.32 42.66
N SER A 532 12.19 2.51 43.26
CA SER A 532 10.94 3.19 43.62
C SER A 532 10.66 4.39 42.72
N TYR A 533 9.40 4.55 42.31
CA TYR A 533 8.95 5.60 41.40
C TYR A 533 7.78 6.39 42.01
N ASP A 534 7.76 7.71 41.78
CA ASP A 534 6.63 8.57 42.18
C ASP A 534 5.42 8.30 41.27
N LEU A 535 4.34 7.82 41.89
CA LEU A 535 3.13 7.48 41.19
C LEU A 535 2.22 8.70 40.96
N LEU A 536 2.23 9.69 41.84
CA LEU A 536 1.27 10.80 41.79
C LEU A 536 1.48 11.66 40.56
N ASP A 537 2.73 12.01 40.23
CA ASP A 537 3.04 12.78 39.02
C ASP A 537 2.63 12.04 37.74
N ALA A 538 2.93 10.74 37.70
CA ALA A 538 2.61 9.88 36.57
C ALA A 538 1.07 9.74 36.40
N LEU A 539 0.32 9.63 37.50
CA LEU A 539 -1.15 9.62 37.47
C LEU A 539 -1.75 10.97 37.08
N VAL A 540 -1.15 12.09 37.48
CA VAL A 540 -1.59 13.42 37.02
C VAL A 540 -1.46 13.53 35.50
N ALA A 541 -0.38 13.03 34.92
CA ALA A 541 -0.21 12.98 33.47
C ALA A 541 -1.29 12.09 32.81
N LEU A 542 -1.54 10.90 33.35
CA LEU A 542 -2.56 9.98 32.85
C LEU A 542 -3.97 10.61 32.91
N VAL A 543 -4.34 11.23 34.03
CA VAL A 543 -5.65 11.87 34.21
C VAL A 543 -5.83 13.08 33.29
N LYS A 544 -4.75 13.80 32.97
CA LYS A 544 -4.80 14.88 31.96
C LYS A 544 -5.09 14.34 30.57
N GLU A 545 -4.54 13.19 30.20
CA GLU A 545 -4.81 12.53 28.92
C GLU A 545 -6.18 11.83 28.88
N GLN A 546 -6.62 11.26 30.01
CA GLN A 546 -7.88 10.53 30.15
C GLN A 546 -8.69 11.05 31.36
N PRO A 547 -9.36 12.22 31.24
CA PRO A 547 -10.12 12.83 32.35
C PRO A 547 -11.25 11.96 32.89
N ASP A 548 -11.80 11.09 32.03
CA ASP A 548 -12.88 10.16 32.34
C ASP A 548 -12.51 9.14 33.44
N LEU A 549 -11.21 8.90 33.68
CA LEU A 549 -10.74 8.03 34.77
C LEU A 549 -11.08 8.56 36.17
N LEU A 550 -11.46 9.84 36.28
CA LEU A 550 -11.93 10.45 37.51
C LEU A 550 -13.43 10.28 37.76
N ASP A 551 -14.19 9.77 36.78
CA ASP A 551 -15.63 9.51 36.95
C ASP A 551 -15.84 8.17 37.68
N PRO A 552 -16.50 8.16 38.86
CA PRO A 552 -16.83 6.95 39.60
C PRO A 552 -17.55 5.86 38.82
N ARG A 553 -18.31 6.24 37.79
CA ARG A 553 -19.00 5.30 36.92
C ARG A 553 -18.04 4.58 35.97
N ILE A 554 -16.94 5.23 35.60
CA ILE A 554 -15.98 4.72 34.61
C ILE A 554 -14.95 3.85 35.32
N PHE A 555 -14.25 4.38 36.33
CA PHE A 555 -13.21 3.59 36.99
C PHE A 555 -13.76 2.43 37.83
N GLY A 556 -14.99 2.53 38.33
CA GLY A 556 -15.65 1.46 39.09
C GLY A 556 -15.88 0.18 38.27
N HIS A 557 -15.92 0.30 36.94
CA HIS A 557 -16.06 -0.83 36.01
C HIS A 557 -14.73 -1.35 35.44
N LEU A 558 -13.59 -0.73 35.78
CA LEU A 558 -12.29 -1.22 35.34
C LEU A 558 -12.03 -2.62 35.89
N ASN A 559 -11.45 -3.49 35.08
CA ASN A 559 -11.02 -4.79 35.56
C ASN A 559 -9.72 -4.63 36.36
N ASP A 560 -9.63 -5.21 37.56
CA ASP A 560 -8.42 -5.13 38.41
C ASP A 560 -7.14 -5.59 37.70
N SER A 561 -7.26 -6.53 36.75
CA SER A 561 -6.15 -7.05 35.94
C SER A 561 -5.80 -6.17 34.73
N GLN A 562 -6.57 -5.14 34.43
CA GLN A 562 -6.28 -4.21 33.34
C GLN A 562 -5.00 -3.45 33.65
N ILE A 563 -4.07 -3.41 32.70
CA ILE A 563 -2.80 -2.71 32.84
C ILE A 563 -2.91 -1.33 32.18
N PHE A 564 -2.44 -0.32 32.90
CA PHE A 564 -2.31 1.05 32.44
C PHE A 564 -0.85 1.38 32.20
N THR A 565 -0.61 2.25 31.21
CA THR A 565 0.72 2.80 30.94
C THR A 565 0.81 4.23 31.39
N LEU A 566 1.83 4.53 32.19
CA LEU A 566 2.07 5.84 32.74
C LEU A 566 3.34 6.43 32.12
N LYS A 567 3.20 7.63 31.56
CA LYS A 567 4.33 8.42 31.08
C LYS A 567 5.07 9.02 32.27
N THR A 568 6.38 8.83 32.31
CA THR A 568 7.26 9.42 33.34
C THR A 568 8.12 10.53 32.73
N ALA A 569 8.95 11.17 33.56
CA ALA A 569 9.90 12.19 33.09
C ALA A 569 10.90 11.59 32.08
N ALA A 570 11.48 12.42 31.21
CA ALA A 570 12.32 11.97 30.08
C ALA A 570 13.49 11.03 30.45
N ASP A 571 13.98 11.09 31.70
CA ASP A 571 15.10 10.29 32.19
C ASP A 571 14.65 9.01 32.96
N GLN A 572 13.34 8.75 33.03
CA GLN A 572 12.77 7.58 33.69
C GLN A 572 12.09 6.65 32.67
N PRO A 573 12.06 5.34 32.92
CA PRO A 573 11.26 4.43 32.10
C PRO A 573 9.77 4.72 32.30
N ASP A 574 8.99 4.60 31.23
CA ASP A 574 7.54 4.56 31.32
C ASP A 574 7.10 3.35 32.14
N LEU A 575 6.01 3.47 32.90
CA LEU A 575 5.59 2.46 33.86
C LEU A 575 4.35 1.70 33.38
N ALA A 576 4.26 0.42 33.73
CA ALA A 576 3.07 -0.41 33.56
C ALA A 576 2.55 -0.85 34.93
N LEU A 577 1.27 -0.59 35.21
CA LEU A 577 0.63 -0.86 36.51
C LEU A 577 -0.77 -1.41 36.36
N SER A 578 -1.20 -2.23 37.31
CA SER A 578 -2.55 -2.76 37.32
C SER A 578 -3.59 -1.74 37.78
N ALA A 579 -4.82 -1.86 37.29
CA ALA A 579 -5.94 -1.03 37.73
C ALA A 579 -6.19 -1.19 39.24
N LYS A 580 -5.94 -2.38 39.79
CA LYS A 580 -6.05 -2.64 41.23
C LYS A 580 -5.21 -1.67 42.06
N ASP A 581 -4.01 -1.32 41.58
CA ASP A 581 -3.10 -0.43 42.31
C ASP A 581 -3.46 1.04 42.10
N ILE A 582 -3.98 1.41 40.93
CA ILE A 582 -4.32 2.80 40.61
C ILE A 582 -5.68 3.21 41.21
N LYS A 583 -6.65 2.29 41.26
CA LYS A 583 -8.03 2.55 41.72
C LYS A 583 -8.10 3.24 43.10
N PRO A 584 -7.41 2.77 44.15
CA PRO A 584 -7.43 3.45 45.45
C PRO A 584 -6.98 4.91 45.39
N VAL A 585 -5.96 5.20 44.58
CA VAL A 585 -5.42 6.55 44.43
C VAL A 585 -6.42 7.44 43.70
N LEU A 586 -7.01 6.96 42.60
CA LEU A 586 -8.04 7.70 41.87
C LEU A 586 -9.31 7.94 42.71
N LEU A 587 -9.68 6.97 43.56
CA LEU A 587 -10.85 7.05 44.44
C LEU A 587 -10.67 8.04 45.59
N HIS A 588 -9.57 7.92 46.31
CA HIS A 588 -9.41 8.56 47.60
C HIS A 588 -8.53 9.80 47.56
N LEU A 589 -7.66 9.92 46.55
CA LEU A 589 -6.73 11.03 46.41
C LEU A 589 -7.07 11.94 45.21
N GLN A 590 -8.31 11.88 44.69
CA GLN A 590 -8.75 12.71 43.56
C GLN A 590 -8.51 14.20 43.78
N SER A 591 -8.87 14.71 44.97
CA SER A 591 -8.67 16.13 45.33
C SER A 591 -7.20 16.50 45.35
N ILE A 592 -6.34 15.58 45.79
CA ILE A 592 -4.89 15.77 45.90
C ILE A 592 -4.22 15.74 44.52
N LEU A 593 -4.68 14.87 43.60
CA LEU A 593 -4.20 14.84 42.22
C LEU A 593 -4.47 16.16 41.47
N GLN A 594 -5.47 16.92 41.90
CA GLN A 594 -5.83 18.21 41.30
C GLN A 594 -5.12 19.42 41.93
N GLN A 595 -4.42 19.24 43.05
CA GLN A 595 -3.71 20.30 43.75
C GLN A 595 -2.25 20.41 43.27
N GLU A 596 -1.73 21.64 43.17
CA GLU A 596 -0.31 21.88 42.88
C GLU A 596 0.57 21.52 44.09
N GLU A 597 0.17 21.93 45.29
CA GLU A 597 0.79 21.51 46.54
C GLU A 597 -0.02 20.36 47.14
N ARG A 598 0.56 19.15 47.18
CA ARG A 598 -0.06 17.93 47.72
C ARG A 598 0.05 17.87 49.25
N SER A 599 -0.36 18.96 49.89
CA SER A 599 -0.30 19.16 51.33
C SER A 599 -1.70 19.29 51.91
N ILE A 600 -1.96 18.58 52.99
CA ILE A 600 -3.25 18.58 53.70
C ILE A 600 -3.06 18.88 55.19
N ASP A 601 -4.08 19.46 55.82
CA ASP A 601 -4.02 19.71 57.26
C ASP A 601 -4.15 18.41 58.07
N ARG A 602 -3.79 18.48 59.36
CA ARG A 602 -3.80 17.32 60.27
C ARG A 602 -5.14 16.58 60.37
N TYR A 603 -6.28 17.26 60.20
CA TYR A 603 -7.61 16.65 60.30
C TYR A 603 -7.91 15.82 59.06
N ASP A 604 -7.67 16.39 57.88
CA ASP A 604 -7.79 15.66 56.62
C ASP A 604 -6.79 14.50 56.56
N ALA A 605 -5.56 14.71 57.05
CA ALA A 605 -4.55 13.66 57.13
C ALA A 605 -4.98 12.52 58.05
N SER A 606 -5.66 12.84 59.15
CA SER A 606 -6.20 11.83 60.08
C SER A 606 -7.37 11.05 59.47
N GLN A 607 -8.25 11.69 58.70
CA GLN A 607 -9.33 11.02 57.98
C GLN A 607 -8.77 10.08 56.91
N LEU A 608 -7.76 10.54 56.17
CA LEU A 608 -7.10 9.74 55.15
C LEU A 608 -6.43 8.50 55.76
N LEU A 609 -5.82 8.64 56.94
CA LEU A 609 -5.23 7.54 57.67
C LEU A 609 -6.24 6.44 58.04
N GLU A 610 -7.53 6.76 58.24
CA GLU A 610 -8.55 5.75 58.53
C GLU A 610 -8.78 4.78 57.36
N LEU A 611 -8.43 5.19 56.13
CA LEU A 611 -8.52 4.35 54.95
C LEU A 611 -7.43 3.26 54.90
N GLN A 612 -6.39 3.37 55.73
CA GLN A 612 -5.30 2.39 55.82
C GLN A 612 -5.83 0.96 56.00
N HIS A 613 -6.88 0.78 56.81
CA HIS A 613 -7.46 -0.54 57.09
C HIS A 613 -8.34 -1.09 55.96
N HIS A 614 -8.76 -0.25 55.02
CA HIS A 614 -9.69 -0.63 53.95
C HIS A 614 -8.97 -0.95 52.64
N LEU A 615 -7.72 -0.48 52.50
CA LEU A 615 -7.06 -0.41 51.21
C LEU A 615 -5.95 -1.44 50.99
N GLY A 616 -5.56 -2.22 52.01
CA GLY A 616 -4.64 -3.35 51.83
C GLY A 616 -3.23 -2.99 51.31
N MET A 617 -2.83 -1.72 51.44
CA MET A 617 -1.54 -1.18 50.97
C MET A 617 -0.58 -0.93 52.14
N VAL A 618 0.70 -0.70 51.82
CA VAL A 618 1.68 -0.23 52.80
C VAL A 618 1.53 1.27 53.00
N TRP A 619 1.51 1.72 54.24
CA TRP A 619 1.43 3.14 54.59
C TRP A 619 2.63 3.53 55.44
N GLN A 620 3.34 4.56 55.00
CA GLN A 620 4.41 5.20 55.76
C GLN A 620 3.89 6.51 56.33
N VAL A 621 3.70 6.56 57.64
CA VAL A 621 3.01 7.69 58.30
C VAL A 621 3.88 8.22 59.42
N SER A 622 3.96 9.54 59.54
CA SER A 622 4.67 10.16 60.66
C SER A 622 4.11 9.72 62.02
N ASN A 623 5.00 9.50 62.99
CA ASN A 623 4.61 9.11 64.35
C ASN A 623 3.68 10.14 65.01
N ARG A 624 3.88 11.44 64.70
CA ARG A 624 3.06 12.53 65.22
C ARG A 624 1.62 12.42 64.74
N LEU A 625 1.39 12.15 63.46
CA LEU A 625 0.04 11.97 62.91
C LEU A 625 -0.63 10.73 63.49
N GLN A 626 0.10 9.62 63.64
CA GLN A 626 -0.44 8.40 64.27
C GLN A 626 -0.91 8.67 65.71
N GLN A 627 -0.10 9.36 66.51
CA GLN A 627 -0.46 9.74 67.88
C GLN A 627 -1.67 10.68 67.90
N PHE A 628 -1.70 11.67 67.00
CA PHE A 628 -2.83 12.59 66.86
C PHE A 628 -4.12 11.84 66.54
N ALA A 629 -4.13 11.02 65.48
CA ALA A 629 -5.31 10.27 65.06
C ALA A 629 -5.81 9.32 66.15
N GLN A 630 -4.91 8.65 66.87
CA GLN A 630 -5.27 7.77 67.98
C GLN A 630 -5.96 8.53 69.12
N LYS A 631 -5.39 9.67 69.56
CA LYS A 631 -5.99 10.49 70.62
C LYS A 631 -7.29 11.13 70.18
N PHE A 632 -7.34 11.63 68.95
CA PHE A 632 -8.53 12.24 68.37
C PHE A 632 -9.70 11.26 68.34
N LYS A 633 -9.45 10.01 67.91
CA LYS A 633 -10.43 8.92 67.90
C LYS A 633 -10.88 8.48 69.30
N GLN A 634 -9.98 8.51 70.28
CA GLN A 634 -10.31 8.21 71.68
C GLN A 634 -11.23 9.26 72.31
N GLY A 635 -11.19 10.50 71.83
CA GLY A 635 -11.96 11.62 72.38
C GLY A 635 -11.47 12.06 73.77
N TYR A 636 -12.25 12.92 74.42
CA TYR A 636 -11.92 13.42 75.75
C TYR A 636 -12.54 12.56 76.87
N GLN A 637 -11.82 12.45 77.99
CA GLN A 637 -12.37 11.79 79.18
C GLN A 637 -13.43 12.67 79.84
N GLN A 638 -14.61 12.11 80.09
CA GLN A 638 -15.73 12.89 80.66
C GLN A 638 -15.53 13.27 82.13
N GLN A 639 -14.68 12.60 82.88
CA GLN A 639 -14.46 12.91 84.29
C GLN A 639 -12.98 12.78 84.62
N LEU A 640 -12.30 13.93 84.70
CA LEU A 640 -10.95 13.99 85.24
C LEU A 640 -10.98 14.33 86.73
N PRO A 641 -10.12 13.70 87.55
CA PRO A 641 -10.00 14.05 88.96
C PRO A 641 -9.49 15.49 89.11
N THR A 642 -9.86 16.12 90.23
CA THR A 642 -9.36 17.45 90.59
C THR A 642 -7.82 17.40 90.71
N PRO A 643 -7.08 18.28 90.03
CA PRO A 643 -5.62 18.23 89.98
C PRO A 643 -4.97 18.62 91.31
N GLN A 644 -3.78 18.08 91.54
CA GLN A 644 -3.02 18.33 92.76
C GLN A 644 -2.63 19.82 92.85
N GLY A 645 -3.08 20.49 93.90
CA GLY A 645 -2.84 21.92 94.13
C GLY A 645 -4.07 22.81 93.93
N PHE A 646 -5.16 22.27 93.36
CA PHE A 646 -6.43 23.00 93.28
C PHE A 646 -7.14 22.99 94.65
N GLN A 647 -7.43 24.17 95.19
CA GLN A 647 -8.09 24.33 96.49
C GLN A 647 -9.62 24.41 96.32
N GLY A 648 -10.26 23.24 96.31
CA GLY A 648 -11.71 23.09 96.16
C GLY A 648 -12.09 21.75 95.50
N GLU A 649 -13.38 21.53 95.27
CA GLU A 649 -13.89 20.35 94.56
C GLU A 649 -14.58 20.78 93.26
N LEU A 650 -14.13 20.22 92.13
CA LEU A 650 -14.77 20.45 90.84
C LEU A 650 -16.10 19.69 90.77
N ARG A 651 -17.17 20.39 90.41
CA ARG A 651 -18.47 19.76 90.13
C ARG A 651 -18.38 18.84 88.91
N PRO A 652 -19.27 17.84 88.74
CA PRO A 652 -19.19 16.89 87.63
C PRO A 652 -19.07 17.51 86.23
N TYR A 653 -19.82 18.59 85.96
CA TYR A 653 -19.73 19.30 84.68
C TYR A 653 -18.43 20.12 84.52
N GLN A 654 -17.79 20.53 85.62
CA GLN A 654 -16.48 21.19 85.60
C GLN A 654 -15.36 20.18 85.36
N GLN A 655 -15.49 18.96 85.87
CA GLN A 655 -14.61 17.84 85.54
C GLN A 655 -14.72 17.45 84.06
N GLN A 656 -15.93 17.48 83.49
CA GLN A 656 -16.14 17.34 82.04
C GLN A 656 -15.43 18.43 81.25
N GLY A 657 -15.60 19.70 81.65
CA GLY A 657 -14.90 20.83 81.01
C GLY A 657 -13.38 20.73 81.13
N LEU A 658 -12.86 20.30 82.29
CA LEU A 658 -11.43 20.02 82.47
C LEU A 658 -10.95 18.88 81.56
N GLY A 659 -11.73 17.80 81.44
CA GLY A 659 -11.50 16.70 80.51
C GLY A 659 -11.36 17.17 79.07
N TRP A 660 -12.28 18.02 78.62
CA TRP A 660 -12.25 18.63 77.30
C TRP A 660 -11.04 19.55 77.11
N LEU A 661 -10.70 20.40 78.08
CA LEU A 661 -9.51 21.28 78.02
C LEU A 661 -8.20 20.50 77.96
N GLN A 662 -8.05 19.43 78.75
CA GLN A 662 -6.86 18.57 78.68
C GLN A 662 -6.77 17.87 77.33
N PHE A 663 -7.90 17.38 76.80
CA PHE A 663 -7.94 16.81 75.44
C PHE A 663 -7.47 17.82 74.39
N LEU A 664 -7.96 19.06 74.41
CA LEU A 664 -7.53 20.10 73.47
C LEU A 664 -6.02 20.35 73.57
N ARG A 665 -5.47 20.44 74.79
CA ARG A 665 -4.03 20.61 75.00
C ARG A 665 -3.22 19.42 74.48
N GLU A 666 -3.63 18.21 74.81
CA GLU A 666 -2.95 16.97 74.44
C GLU A 666 -2.96 16.68 72.94
N THR A 667 -3.96 17.22 72.24
CA THR A 667 -4.14 17.12 70.78
C THR A 667 -3.76 18.42 70.06
N GLN A 668 -3.21 19.41 70.77
CA GLN A 668 -2.80 20.72 70.25
C GLN A 668 -3.91 21.46 69.48
N HIS A 669 -5.17 21.35 69.92
CA HIS A 669 -6.29 22.11 69.38
C HIS A 669 -6.45 23.45 70.07
N GLY A 670 -6.81 24.46 69.28
CA GLY A 670 -7.42 25.67 69.81
C GLY A 670 -8.84 25.37 70.27
N GLY A 671 -9.30 26.07 71.31
CA GLY A 671 -10.67 26.00 71.77
C GLY A 671 -11.07 27.27 72.48
N ILE A 672 -12.36 27.60 72.43
CA ILE A 672 -12.94 28.74 73.12
C ILE A 672 -13.80 28.21 74.25
N LEU A 673 -13.38 28.46 75.50
CA LEU A 673 -14.17 28.12 76.68
C LEU A 673 -15.32 29.13 76.84
N ALA A 674 -16.46 28.81 76.23
CA ALA A 674 -17.63 29.68 76.12
C ALA A 674 -18.83 29.25 76.98
N ASP A 675 -18.58 28.61 78.14
CA ASP A 675 -19.65 28.23 79.09
C ASP A 675 -20.48 29.46 79.54
N ASP A 676 -21.73 29.25 79.95
CA ASP A 676 -22.58 30.30 80.49
C ASP A 676 -21.97 31.01 81.73
N MET A 677 -22.43 32.24 82.00
CA MET A 677 -22.02 32.98 83.18
C MET A 677 -22.42 32.23 84.46
N GLY A 678 -21.50 32.11 85.41
CA GLY A 678 -21.73 31.43 86.69
C GLY A 678 -21.44 29.93 86.73
N LEU A 679 -21.10 29.29 85.60
CA LEU A 679 -20.73 27.87 85.59
C LEU A 679 -19.29 27.60 86.08
N GLY A 680 -18.49 28.64 86.29
CA GLY A 680 -17.17 28.50 86.93
C GLY A 680 -16.02 28.20 85.96
N LYS A 681 -16.01 28.88 84.79
CA LYS A 681 -14.89 28.91 83.84
C LYS A 681 -13.53 29.13 84.51
N THR A 682 -13.46 30.06 85.46
CA THR A 682 -12.23 30.33 86.20
C THR A 682 -11.72 29.10 86.95
N ALA A 683 -12.61 28.33 87.58
CA ALA A 683 -12.23 27.11 88.30
C ALA A 683 -11.71 26.03 87.33
N GLN A 684 -12.38 25.84 86.19
CA GLN A 684 -11.94 24.93 85.12
C GLN A 684 -10.58 25.35 84.55
N THR A 685 -10.36 26.64 84.28
CA THR A 685 -9.08 27.16 83.77
C THR A 685 -7.96 27.00 84.79
N LEU A 686 -8.19 27.32 86.06
CA LEU A 686 -7.18 27.13 87.11
C LEU A 686 -6.81 25.65 87.27
N ALA A 687 -7.80 24.76 87.25
CA ALA A 687 -7.56 23.32 87.24
C ALA A 687 -6.85 22.84 85.96
N HIS A 688 -7.00 23.50 84.82
CA HIS A 688 -6.26 23.15 83.61
C HIS A 688 -4.77 23.52 83.68
N LEU A 689 -4.45 24.64 84.36
CA LEU A 689 -3.10 25.18 84.49
C LEU A 689 -2.25 24.49 85.57
N LEU A 690 -2.90 23.89 86.58
CA LEU A 690 -2.29 23.08 87.63
C LEU A 690 -2.12 21.63 87.14
#